data_AF-A0A5A7N1Z6-F1
#
_entry.id   AF-A0A5A7N1Z6-F1
#
_cell.length_a   1.000
_cell.length_b   1.000
_cell.length_c   1.000
_cell.angle_alpha   90.00
_cell.angle_beta   90.00
_cell.angle_gamma   90.00
#
_symmetry.space_group_name_H-M   'P 1'
#
loop_
_entity.id
_entity.type
_entity.pdbx_description
1 polymer ?
#
loop_
_entity_poly.entity_id
_entity_poly.type
_entity_poly.pdbx_seq_one_letter_code
_entity_poly.pdbx_strand_id
1 'polypeptide(L)'
;MIPKTLAVMGVLFAALVASVLAAMAVQLVRGQYDVQLDQYLGWYVLPMTVDMVILAILAVFVQALSPNKYIGWGIMVIYLVATITLTNIGFEHPLYQYGDTGSQLFSDMNGSQIGGALGWWLRLYWGAFAAILAVLAHLLWRRGTETRLTPRLKQLPQRLASPSGAVMAVALVVFAVTGGWLFWNMNVLNVYRTQDDLNRMRAEYEKKYLANEQIKQPSLTHITLDVSLYPAKRQAITEGRYQFINDTGAPLQELHVRLSDFTTKLIATDLPGATLEMNDTDLQYRIYRFTTPLAPNATSELTFKTERHNQGLPANGDDTRLVRNGTFLSNFQIAPQIGMSRDSLLSDPVIRRKHGLPSELRAAKLEDLSATARNGIGNASWVYSDITVTTDTDQVPVAPGREVMTNTENGRRTARFVSSAPIVAFFSIQSANYAIKTEEADGVQLSVYSDPKHVWNVDRMLEAMKTSLAYFQKNFGPYQFDHARILEFPGYASFAQSFAGTIPYSERIGFIANTSDPDKIDYVTYVTAHEIAHQYWGHQLNAAAMQGNTMLIESMAQYSSLMVMKQIYGEDQIRRFLKYELDNYLRSRGSERIEELPLDRVENQAYIHYRKGAVVLYLLQDRLGEDRVNQMLASLLDKYRFKGAPYARSTALVEGFLSLTRNSDEHDLVLDLLDRITIYDLKLKTPPCAPYPMIHSRR
;
A
#
# COMPACT_ATOMS: atom_id res chain seq x y z
N MET A 1 18.14 45.31 -5.67
CA MET A 1 17.99 43.87 -5.36
C MET A 1 16.78 43.66 -4.45
N ILE A 2 16.78 44.15 -3.21
CA ILE A 2 15.71 43.93 -2.21
C ILE A 2 14.29 44.19 -2.74
N PRO A 3 13.96 45.34 -3.39
CA PRO A 3 12.61 45.56 -3.91
C PRO A 3 12.21 44.57 -5.01
N LYS A 4 13.18 44.09 -5.81
CA LYS A 4 12.93 43.09 -6.86
C LYS A 4 12.62 41.73 -6.25
N THR A 5 13.35 41.34 -5.21
CA THR A 5 13.10 40.07 -4.50
C THR A 5 11.74 40.08 -3.80
N LEU A 6 11.38 41.19 -3.14
CA LEU A 6 10.07 41.36 -2.53
C LEU A 6 8.94 41.36 -3.57
N ALA A 7 9.14 42.00 -4.72
CA ALA A 7 8.18 41.96 -5.82
C ALA A 7 7.97 40.53 -6.35
N VAL A 8 9.06 39.77 -6.56
CA VAL A 8 8.98 38.37 -7.00
C VAL A 8 8.27 37.51 -5.96
N MET A 9 8.58 37.67 -4.67
CA MET A 9 7.88 36.98 -3.59
C MET A 9 6.37 37.28 -3.59
N GLY A 10 5.99 38.56 -3.74
CA GLY A 10 4.59 38.96 -3.82
C GLY A 10 3.86 38.36 -5.03
N VAL A 11 4.52 38.30 -6.19
CA VAL A 11 3.96 37.66 -7.40
C VAL A 11 3.76 36.16 -7.19
N LEU A 12 4.74 35.46 -6.61
CA LEU A 12 4.66 34.02 -6.35
C LEU A 12 3.54 33.69 -5.35
N PHE A 13 3.44 34.45 -4.25
CA PHE A 13 2.35 34.32 -3.29
C PHE A 13 0.99 34.58 -3.93
N ALA A 14 0.85 35.67 -4.70
CA ALA A 14 -0.41 36.00 -5.37
C ALA A 14 -0.81 34.92 -6.39
N ALA A 15 0.15 34.32 -7.10
CA ALA A 15 -0.12 33.21 -8.01
C ALA A 15 -0.65 31.97 -7.28
N LEU A 16 -0.09 31.64 -6.11
CA LEU A 16 -0.58 30.54 -5.27
C LEU A 16 -1.97 30.83 -4.69
N VAL A 17 -2.25 32.07 -4.27
CA VAL A 17 -3.60 32.45 -3.84
C VAL A 17 -4.59 32.35 -4.99
N ALA A 18 -4.21 32.79 -6.20
CA ALA A 18 -5.05 32.67 -7.38
C ALA A 18 -5.36 31.20 -7.74
N SER A 19 -4.39 30.29 -7.59
CA SER A 19 -4.63 28.85 -7.80
C SER A 19 -5.56 28.25 -6.76
N VAL A 20 -5.47 28.68 -5.49
CA VAL A 20 -6.42 28.28 -4.43
C VAL A 20 -7.83 28.78 -4.76
N LEU A 21 -7.99 30.05 -5.14
CA LEU A 21 -9.31 30.59 -5.51
C LEU A 21 -9.93 29.82 -6.69
N ALA A 22 -9.13 29.44 -7.69
CA ALA A 22 -9.59 28.60 -8.79
C ALA A 22 -10.00 27.20 -8.31
N ALA A 23 -9.22 26.57 -7.42
CA ALA A 23 -9.56 25.27 -6.83
C ALA A 23 -10.86 25.32 -6.01
N MET A 24 -11.03 26.37 -5.18
CA MET A 24 -12.25 26.62 -4.42
C MET A 24 -13.46 26.80 -5.33
N ALA A 25 -13.32 27.56 -6.42
CA ALA A 25 -14.39 27.71 -7.40
C ALA A 25 -14.80 26.36 -8.01
N VAL A 26 -13.83 25.50 -8.33
CA VAL A 26 -14.11 24.14 -8.82
C VAL A 26 -14.79 23.28 -7.76
N GLN A 27 -14.37 23.34 -6.49
CA GLN A 27 -15.02 22.64 -5.38
C GLN A 27 -16.49 23.05 -5.24
N LEU A 28 -16.75 24.36 -5.21
CA LEU A 28 -18.10 24.91 -5.09
C LEU A 28 -18.99 24.54 -6.28
N VAL A 29 -18.46 24.58 -7.52
CA VAL A 29 -19.18 24.13 -8.73
C VAL A 29 -19.50 22.64 -8.67
N ARG A 30 -18.64 21.83 -8.02
CA ARG A 30 -18.85 20.40 -7.80
C ARG A 30 -19.69 20.08 -6.55
N GLY A 31 -20.24 21.10 -5.88
CA GLY A 31 -21.09 20.94 -4.70
C GLY A 31 -20.34 20.63 -3.40
N GLN A 32 -19.02 20.84 -3.36
CA GLN A 32 -18.21 20.73 -2.14
C GLN A 32 -18.10 22.11 -1.47
N TYR A 33 -18.79 22.28 -0.35
CA TYR A 33 -18.88 23.56 0.36
C TYR A 33 -17.95 23.65 1.58
N ASP A 34 -17.41 22.53 2.04
CA ASP A 34 -16.38 22.53 3.08
C ASP A 34 -15.00 22.75 2.44
N VAL A 35 -14.61 24.01 2.37
CA VAL A 35 -13.40 24.43 1.62
C VAL A 35 -12.11 24.26 2.43
N GLN A 36 -12.18 24.20 3.77
CA GLN A 36 -11.02 23.99 4.65
C GLN A 36 -9.86 24.98 4.36
N LEU A 37 -10.16 26.29 4.47
CA LEU A 37 -9.23 27.39 4.13
C LEU A 37 -7.90 27.34 4.90
N ASP A 38 -7.94 26.87 6.14
CA ASP A 38 -6.78 26.67 6.98
C ASP A 38 -5.80 25.63 6.39
N GLN A 39 -6.31 24.58 5.76
CA GLN A 39 -5.48 23.58 5.08
C GLN A 39 -4.88 24.14 3.79
N TYR A 40 -5.65 24.88 2.99
CA TYR A 40 -5.09 25.57 1.83
C TYR A 40 -3.93 26.49 2.23
N LEU A 41 -4.08 27.25 3.31
CA LEU A 41 -3.03 28.13 3.80
C LEU A 41 -1.84 27.35 4.37
N GLY A 42 -2.09 26.40 5.28
CA GLY A 42 -1.08 25.72 6.07
C GLY A 42 -0.35 24.59 5.36
N TRP A 43 -1.02 23.87 4.43
CA TRP A 43 -0.45 22.73 3.71
C TRP A 43 0.03 23.08 2.31
N TYR A 44 -0.51 24.13 1.69
CA TYR A 44 -0.17 24.51 0.32
C TYR A 44 0.45 25.90 0.20
N VAL A 45 -0.30 26.98 0.46
CA VAL A 45 0.13 28.35 0.13
C VAL A 45 1.39 28.72 0.89
N LEU A 46 1.42 28.57 2.22
CA LEU A 46 2.54 29.00 3.03
C LEU A 46 3.81 28.15 2.74
N PRO A 47 3.77 26.80 2.79
CA PRO A 47 4.94 25.97 2.48
C PRO A 47 5.47 26.21 1.05
N MET A 48 4.58 26.23 0.06
CA MET A 48 4.98 26.39 -1.35
C MET A 48 5.53 27.79 -1.64
N THR A 49 5.02 28.82 -0.96
CA THR A 49 5.59 30.18 -1.05
C THR A 49 7.04 30.18 -0.60
N VAL A 50 7.34 29.55 0.55
CA VAL A 50 8.71 29.47 1.07
C VAL A 50 9.62 28.73 0.09
N ASP A 51 9.16 27.61 -0.46
CA ASP A 51 9.93 26.79 -1.42
C ASP A 51 10.25 27.57 -2.69
N MET A 52 9.24 28.25 -3.25
CA MET A 52 9.42 29.09 -4.44
C MET A 52 10.33 30.29 -4.16
N VAL A 53 10.28 30.89 -2.98
CA VAL A 53 11.16 31.99 -2.58
C VAL A 53 12.61 31.53 -2.46
N ILE A 54 12.85 30.36 -1.85
CA ILE A 54 14.19 29.75 -1.77
C ILE A 54 14.76 29.56 -3.18
N LEU A 55 13.99 29.00 -4.11
CA LEU A 55 14.43 28.83 -5.50
C LEU A 55 14.62 30.18 -6.23
N ALA A 56 13.72 31.14 -6.02
CA ALA A 56 13.82 32.47 -6.62
C ALA A 56 15.08 33.21 -6.16
N ILE A 57 15.46 33.08 -4.88
CA ILE A 57 16.70 33.67 -4.35
C ILE A 57 17.93 33.07 -5.03
N LEU A 58 17.97 31.76 -5.27
CA LEU A 58 19.03 31.13 -6.05
C LEU A 58 19.11 31.74 -7.46
N ALA A 59 17.98 31.89 -8.14
CA ALA A 59 17.93 32.52 -9.46
C ALA A 59 18.42 33.97 -9.44
N VAL A 60 18.04 34.76 -8.42
CA VAL A 60 18.52 36.14 -8.24
C VAL A 60 20.02 36.19 -7.98
N PHE A 61 20.55 35.24 -7.20
CA PHE A 61 21.98 35.13 -6.94
C PHE A 61 22.77 34.78 -8.21
N VAL A 62 22.34 33.78 -8.96
CA VAL A 62 22.91 33.42 -10.26
C VAL A 62 22.86 34.62 -11.21
N GLN A 63 21.76 35.36 -11.22
CA GLN A 63 21.61 36.56 -12.04
C GLN A 63 22.54 37.71 -11.60
N ALA A 64 22.88 37.82 -10.33
CA ALA A 64 23.82 38.82 -9.82
C ALA A 64 25.27 38.53 -10.27
N LEU A 65 25.62 37.25 -10.39
CA LEU A 65 26.94 36.80 -10.86
C LEU A 65 27.05 36.84 -12.39
N SER A 66 25.99 36.44 -13.09
CA SER A 66 26.00 36.25 -14.52
C SER A 66 26.29 37.54 -15.29
N PRO A 67 27.12 37.52 -16.36
CA PRO A 67 27.41 38.67 -17.21
C PRO A 67 26.19 39.13 -18.04
N ASN A 68 25.23 38.23 -18.34
CA ASN A 68 24.02 38.50 -19.14
C ASN A 68 22.81 37.72 -18.58
N LYS A 69 21.58 38.30 -18.68
CA LYS A 69 20.32 37.62 -18.31
C LYS A 69 20.14 36.24 -18.95
N TYR A 70 20.51 36.06 -20.22
CA TYR A 70 20.35 34.78 -20.91
C TYR A 70 21.27 33.69 -20.35
N ILE A 71 22.48 34.05 -19.95
CA ILE A 71 23.41 33.13 -19.28
C ILE A 71 22.86 32.75 -17.89
N GLY A 72 22.27 33.70 -17.18
CA GLY A 72 21.63 33.42 -15.88
C GLY A 72 20.48 32.41 -16.03
N TRP A 73 19.61 32.59 -17.03
CA TRP A 73 18.57 31.63 -17.36
C TRP A 73 19.12 30.26 -17.79
N GLY A 74 20.14 30.23 -18.64
CA GLY A 74 20.80 28.99 -19.07
C GLY A 74 21.36 28.19 -17.88
N ILE A 75 22.01 28.86 -16.92
CA ILE A 75 22.52 28.21 -15.70
C ILE A 75 21.37 27.63 -14.86
N MET A 76 20.27 28.37 -14.70
CA MET A 76 19.13 27.86 -13.94
C MET A 76 18.46 26.66 -14.61
N VAL A 77 18.37 26.64 -15.95
CA VAL A 77 17.88 25.46 -16.69
C VAL A 77 18.81 24.27 -16.48
N ILE A 78 20.13 24.47 -16.58
CA ILE A 78 21.12 23.40 -16.32
C ILE A 78 20.98 22.89 -14.89
N TYR A 79 20.81 23.78 -13.90
CA TYR A 79 20.57 23.40 -12.51
C TYR A 79 19.33 22.52 -12.35
N LEU A 80 18.18 22.93 -12.91
CA LEU A 80 16.93 22.16 -12.82
C LEU A 80 17.02 20.79 -13.51
N VAL A 81 17.76 20.69 -14.61
CA VAL A 81 18.03 19.40 -15.26
C VAL A 81 19.00 18.55 -14.43
N ALA A 82 20.03 19.17 -13.84
CA ALA A 82 21.02 18.48 -13.04
C ALA A 82 20.43 17.88 -11.76
N THR A 83 19.46 18.52 -11.10
CA THR A 83 18.82 17.97 -9.88
C THR A 83 18.10 16.64 -10.16
N ILE A 84 17.52 16.48 -11.35
CA ILE A 84 16.91 15.22 -11.79
C ILE A 84 17.99 14.14 -11.94
N THR A 85 19.08 14.46 -12.62
CA THR A 85 20.17 13.51 -12.89
C THR A 85 20.93 13.10 -11.62
N LEU A 86 21.22 14.06 -10.72
CA LEU A 86 21.96 13.83 -9.48
C LEU A 86 21.26 12.81 -8.57
N THR A 87 19.94 12.91 -8.45
CA THR A 87 19.11 11.96 -7.70
C THR A 87 19.27 10.54 -8.27
N ASN A 88 19.23 10.39 -9.59
CA ASN A 88 19.37 9.07 -10.25
C ASN A 88 20.75 8.42 -10.12
N ILE A 89 21.80 9.18 -9.77
CA ILE A 89 23.16 8.65 -9.58
C ILE A 89 23.56 8.58 -8.09
N GLY A 90 22.58 8.66 -7.17
CA GLY A 90 22.77 8.43 -5.74
C GLY A 90 22.94 9.69 -4.87
N PHE A 91 22.85 10.90 -5.44
CA PHE A 91 22.84 12.15 -4.66
C PHE A 91 21.41 12.49 -4.21
N GLU A 92 20.76 11.58 -3.49
CA GLU A 92 19.34 11.70 -3.12
C GLU A 92 19.12 12.40 -1.76
N HIS A 93 20.20 12.75 -1.04
CA HIS A 93 20.10 13.23 0.34
C HIS A 93 19.49 14.65 0.41
N PRO A 94 18.47 14.89 1.26
CA PRO A 94 17.79 16.21 1.33
C PRO A 94 18.69 17.39 1.71
N LEU A 95 19.78 17.13 2.43
CA LEU A 95 20.77 18.16 2.80
C LEU A 95 21.71 18.59 1.66
N TYR A 96 21.74 17.85 0.55
CA TYR A 96 22.56 18.18 -0.64
C TYR A 96 21.74 18.82 -1.75
N GLN A 97 20.45 18.48 -1.84
CA GLN A 97 19.55 18.97 -2.86
C GLN A 97 18.97 20.33 -2.46
N TYR A 98 19.49 21.41 -3.06
CA TYR A 98 19.08 22.78 -2.68
C TYR A 98 17.57 22.98 -2.85
N GLY A 99 16.93 23.38 -1.75
CA GLY A 99 15.49 23.62 -1.68
C GLY A 99 14.64 22.37 -1.55
N ASP A 100 15.25 21.18 -1.36
CA ASP A 100 14.49 19.97 -1.04
C ASP A 100 13.83 20.10 0.34
N THR A 101 12.55 19.72 0.41
CA THR A 101 11.77 19.74 1.65
C THR A 101 11.23 18.37 2.03
N GLY A 102 11.77 17.31 1.41
CA GLY A 102 11.34 15.94 1.63
C GLY A 102 9.94 15.67 1.09
N SER A 103 9.44 14.46 1.37
CA SER A 103 8.07 14.08 1.03
C SER A 103 7.13 14.36 2.21
N GLN A 104 6.04 15.08 1.93
CA GLN A 104 4.96 15.33 2.88
C GLN A 104 3.71 14.62 2.39
N LEU A 105 3.02 13.92 3.28
CA LEU A 105 1.75 13.27 2.99
C LEU A 105 0.67 13.81 3.94
N PHE A 106 -0.53 13.99 3.40
CA PHE A 106 -1.69 14.52 4.12
C PHE A 106 -2.80 13.47 4.19
N SER A 107 -3.55 13.51 5.28
CA SER A 107 -4.75 12.71 5.55
C SER A 107 -5.68 13.54 6.43
N ASP A 108 -6.98 13.46 6.25
CA ASP A 108 -7.93 14.17 7.11
C ASP A 108 -7.97 13.56 8.51
N MET A 109 -7.67 12.24 8.62
CA MET A 109 -7.56 11.52 9.89
C MET A 109 -6.33 11.94 10.72
N ASN A 110 -5.19 12.14 10.05
CA ASN A 110 -3.88 12.25 10.70
C ASN A 110 -3.13 13.55 10.37
N GLY A 111 -3.73 14.46 9.61
CA GLY A 111 -3.16 15.74 9.20
C GLY A 111 -1.83 15.62 8.45
N SER A 112 -0.90 16.54 8.75
CA SER A 112 0.43 16.65 8.13
C SER A 112 1.54 15.95 8.93
N GLN A 113 1.20 14.97 9.78
CA GLN A 113 2.16 14.33 10.68
C GLN A 113 3.26 13.53 9.96
N ILE A 114 3.03 13.14 8.70
CA ILE A 114 4.01 12.44 7.86
C ILE A 114 4.82 13.46 7.08
N GLY A 115 6.08 13.63 7.48
CA GLY A 115 7.03 14.52 6.83
C GLY A 115 6.80 16.04 7.06
N GLY A 116 5.68 16.47 7.63
CA GLY A 116 5.38 17.90 7.82
C GLY A 116 6.42 18.64 8.69
N ALA A 117 6.80 18.05 9.83
CA ALA A 117 7.85 18.59 10.68
C ALA A 117 9.21 18.65 9.96
N LEU A 118 9.57 17.57 9.25
CA LEU A 118 10.79 17.50 8.44
C LEU A 118 10.83 18.61 7.40
N GLY A 119 9.72 18.81 6.67
CA GLY A 119 9.62 19.84 5.66
C GLY A 119 9.84 21.24 6.22
N TRP A 120 9.36 21.56 7.42
CA TRP A 120 9.62 22.86 8.04
C TRP A 120 11.07 23.05 8.49
N TRP A 121 11.71 22.00 9.01
CA TRP A 121 13.13 22.07 9.36
C TRP A 121 14.03 22.20 8.13
N LEU A 122 13.71 21.50 7.04
CA LEU A 122 14.41 21.66 5.76
C LEU A 122 14.20 23.06 5.15
N ARG A 123 12.98 23.62 5.25
CA ARG A 123 12.72 25.02 4.85
C ARG A 123 13.50 26.02 5.70
N LEU A 124 13.67 25.77 6.99
CA LEU A 124 14.51 26.61 7.85
C LEU A 124 15.98 26.52 7.45
N TYR A 125 16.49 25.30 7.21
CA TYR A 125 17.86 25.04 6.75
C TYR A 125 18.15 25.71 5.40
N TRP A 126 17.36 25.39 4.36
CA TRP A 126 17.53 25.97 3.03
C TRP A 126 17.16 27.44 2.98
N GLY A 127 16.23 27.90 3.81
CA GLY A 127 15.90 29.32 3.97
C GLY A 127 17.06 30.13 4.55
N ALA A 128 17.78 29.58 5.53
CA ALA A 128 18.99 30.18 6.06
C ALA A 128 20.10 30.23 4.98
N PHE A 129 20.27 29.16 4.21
CA PHE A 129 21.21 29.17 3.09
C PHE A 129 20.80 30.17 1.98
N ALA A 130 19.51 30.26 1.67
CA ALA A 130 18.98 31.27 0.75
C ALA A 130 19.23 32.69 1.28
N ALA A 131 19.10 32.95 2.59
CA ALA A 131 19.44 34.25 3.16
C ALA A 131 20.92 34.61 2.95
N ILE A 132 21.83 33.64 3.06
CA ILE A 132 23.25 33.82 2.71
C ILE A 132 23.40 34.22 1.24
N LEU A 133 22.76 33.47 0.32
CA LEU A 133 22.77 33.78 -1.12
C LEU A 133 22.17 35.15 -1.42
N ALA A 134 21.11 35.55 -0.71
CA ALA A 134 20.48 36.86 -0.86
C ALA A 134 21.40 37.98 -0.42
N VAL A 135 22.12 37.83 0.69
CA VAL A 135 23.14 38.82 1.12
C VAL A 135 24.27 38.88 0.09
N LEU A 136 24.79 37.74 -0.37
CA LEU A 136 25.84 37.72 -1.40
C LEU A 136 25.36 38.38 -2.70
N ALA A 137 24.13 38.10 -3.13
CA ALA A 137 23.50 38.74 -4.29
C ALA A 137 23.35 40.26 -4.06
N HIS A 138 23.05 40.71 -2.83
CA HIS A 138 22.96 42.13 -2.47
C HIS A 138 24.31 42.83 -2.63
N LEU A 139 25.35 42.23 -2.05
CA LEU A 139 26.70 42.79 -1.98
C LEU A 139 27.41 42.77 -3.33
N LEU A 140 27.14 41.74 -4.13
CA LEU A 140 27.65 41.58 -5.49
C LEU A 140 26.74 42.22 -6.53
N TRP A 141 25.61 42.83 -6.18
CA TRP A 141 24.72 43.45 -7.15
C TRP A 141 25.43 44.56 -7.95
N ARG A 142 25.19 44.62 -9.26
CA ARG A 142 25.75 45.68 -10.11
C ARG A 142 25.20 47.05 -9.69
N ARG A 143 26.07 47.96 -9.27
CA ARG A 143 25.75 49.36 -8.97
C ARG A 143 26.65 50.25 -9.82
N GLY A 144 26.07 51.17 -10.60
CA GLY A 144 26.80 52.06 -11.50
C GLY A 144 27.28 51.38 -12.80
N THR A 145 28.39 51.85 -13.37
CA THR A 145 28.95 51.42 -14.66
C THR A 145 29.82 50.15 -14.58
N GLU A 146 30.18 49.68 -13.38
CA GLU A 146 31.03 48.50 -13.21
C GLU A 146 30.21 47.21 -13.39
N THR A 147 30.42 46.54 -14.53
CA THR A 147 29.74 45.31 -14.91
C THR A 147 30.55 44.05 -14.59
N ARG A 148 31.86 44.17 -14.34
CA ARG A 148 32.78 43.03 -14.14
C ARG A 148 32.63 42.44 -12.72
N LEU A 149 32.85 41.13 -12.59
CA LEU A 149 32.69 40.42 -11.32
C LEU A 149 33.90 40.59 -10.38
N THR A 150 35.12 40.59 -10.93
CA THR A 150 36.37 40.60 -10.16
C THR A 150 36.52 41.80 -9.22
N PRO A 151 36.23 43.06 -9.63
CA PRO A 151 36.31 44.20 -8.72
C PRO A 151 35.28 44.12 -7.57
N ARG A 152 34.10 43.55 -7.83
CA ARG A 152 33.04 43.37 -6.83
C ARG A 152 33.44 42.34 -5.77
N LEU A 153 34.12 41.26 -6.17
CA LEU A 153 34.65 40.26 -5.24
C LEU A 153 35.76 40.82 -4.33
N LYS A 154 36.67 41.64 -4.87
CA LYS A 154 37.74 42.27 -4.06
C LYS A 154 37.21 43.19 -2.97
N GLN A 155 36.05 43.83 -3.18
CA GLN A 155 35.41 44.70 -2.20
C GLN A 155 34.51 43.94 -1.20
N LEU A 156 34.26 42.64 -1.40
CA LEU A 156 33.33 41.87 -0.59
C LEU A 156 33.71 41.82 0.90
N PRO A 157 34.97 41.59 1.31
CA PRO A 157 35.34 41.53 2.73
C PRO A 157 35.04 42.83 3.49
N GLN A 158 35.33 43.98 2.86
CA GLN A 158 35.03 45.29 3.44
C GLN A 158 33.52 45.53 3.55
N ARG A 159 32.74 45.09 2.55
CA ARG A 159 31.28 45.23 2.57
C ARG A 159 30.58 44.30 3.56
N LEU A 160 31.24 43.22 3.98
CA LEU A 160 30.75 42.32 5.03
C LEU A 160 30.85 42.96 6.43
N ALA A 161 31.68 43.99 6.63
CA ALA A 161 31.66 44.80 7.85
C ALA A 161 30.47 45.80 7.84
N SER A 162 29.26 45.28 7.62
CA SER A 162 28.00 46.04 7.55
C SER A 162 26.86 45.24 8.20
N PRO A 163 25.68 45.85 8.43
CA PRO A 163 24.51 45.11 8.93
C PRO A 163 24.15 43.89 8.07
N SER A 164 24.44 43.93 6.76
CA SER A 164 24.22 42.78 5.86
C SER A 164 25.12 41.59 6.23
N GLY A 165 26.36 41.85 6.67
CA GLY A 165 27.25 40.81 7.15
C GLY A 165 26.80 40.20 8.48
N ALA A 166 26.17 40.98 9.37
CA ALA A 166 25.55 40.44 10.58
C ALA A 166 24.40 39.49 10.24
N VAL A 167 23.55 39.82 9.26
CA VAL A 167 22.50 38.93 8.75
C VAL A 167 23.10 37.64 8.19
N MET A 168 24.16 37.73 7.40
CA MET A 168 24.86 36.55 6.87
C MET A 168 25.46 35.69 7.99
N ALA A 169 26.03 36.29 9.03
CA ALA A 169 26.56 35.56 10.18
C ALA A 169 25.47 34.80 10.95
N VAL A 170 24.33 35.45 11.20
CA VAL A 170 23.17 34.78 11.83
C VAL A 170 22.66 33.64 10.94
N ALA A 171 22.51 33.87 9.63
CA ALA A 171 22.07 32.86 8.69
C ALA A 171 23.05 31.66 8.62
N LEU A 172 24.37 31.90 8.70
CA LEU A 172 25.38 30.84 8.78
C LEU A 172 25.23 30.01 10.05
N VAL A 173 24.98 30.65 11.20
CA VAL A 173 24.75 29.93 12.47
C VAL A 173 23.49 29.08 12.38
N VAL A 174 22.37 29.63 11.88
CA VAL A 174 21.13 28.87 11.70
C VAL A 174 21.37 27.68 10.76
N PHE A 175 21.97 27.92 9.59
CA PHE A 175 22.29 26.88 8.62
C PHE A 175 23.14 25.74 9.22
N ALA A 176 24.19 26.08 9.98
CA ALA A 176 25.07 25.09 10.60
C ALA A 176 24.36 24.29 11.71
N VAL A 177 23.58 24.97 12.57
CA VAL A 177 22.86 24.32 13.68
C VAL A 177 21.75 23.42 13.15
N THR A 178 20.91 23.92 12.23
CA THR A 178 19.83 23.11 11.66
C THR A 178 20.36 22.00 10.77
N GLY A 179 21.44 22.24 10.02
CA GLY A 179 22.12 21.21 9.23
C GLY A 179 22.70 20.09 10.10
N GLY A 180 23.37 20.45 11.20
CA GLY A 180 23.90 19.47 12.16
C GLY A 180 22.79 18.66 12.84
N TRP A 181 21.70 19.31 13.24
CA TRP A 181 20.55 18.64 13.85
C TRP A 181 19.81 17.72 12.88
N LEU A 182 19.61 18.16 11.63
CA LEU A 182 19.01 17.33 10.58
C LEU A 182 19.91 16.14 10.23
N PHE A 183 21.22 16.35 10.07
CA PHE A 183 22.17 15.27 9.82
C PHE A 183 22.17 14.25 10.96
N TRP A 184 22.14 14.71 12.21
CA TRP A 184 22.02 13.81 13.35
C TRP A 184 20.72 13.00 13.31
N ASN A 185 19.58 13.63 13.01
CA ASN A 185 18.30 12.92 12.86
C ASN A 185 18.33 11.90 11.71
N MET A 186 18.86 12.28 10.56
CA MET A 186 18.78 11.49 9.31
C MET A 186 19.81 10.37 9.24
N ASN A 187 21.01 10.58 9.80
CA ASN A 187 22.17 9.70 9.58
C ASN A 187 22.69 9.04 10.87
N VAL A 188 22.36 9.57 12.05
CA VAL A 188 22.83 9.02 13.35
C VAL A 188 21.67 8.36 14.11
N LEU A 189 20.56 9.08 14.28
CA LEU A 189 19.36 8.54 14.92
C LEU A 189 18.63 7.56 13.99
N ASN A 190 18.59 7.87 12.70
CA ASN A 190 18.04 7.02 11.64
C ASN A 190 19.14 6.53 10.70
N VAL A 191 18.83 5.47 9.94
CA VAL A 191 19.74 4.93 8.93
C VAL A 191 19.32 5.46 7.57
N TYR A 192 20.16 6.31 6.98
CA TYR A 192 19.99 6.75 5.60
C TYR A 192 20.47 5.67 4.61
N ARG A 193 19.63 5.32 3.64
CA ARG A 193 19.91 4.36 2.56
C ARG A 193 19.45 4.92 1.23
N THR A 194 20.28 4.87 0.20
CA THR A 194 19.86 5.24 -1.17
C THR A 194 18.95 4.16 -1.78
N GLN A 195 18.28 4.46 -2.90
CA GLN A 195 17.56 3.42 -3.64
C GLN A 195 18.49 2.30 -4.13
N ASP A 196 19.72 2.65 -4.51
CA ASP A 196 20.73 1.67 -4.90
C ASP A 196 21.17 0.78 -3.71
N ASP A 197 21.23 1.31 -2.49
CA ASP A 197 21.47 0.49 -1.29
C ASP A 197 20.33 -0.48 -1.02
N LEU A 198 19.07 -0.02 -1.10
CA LEU A 198 17.89 -0.87 -0.91
C LEU A 198 17.82 -1.98 -1.97
N ASN A 199 18.12 -1.65 -3.24
CA ASN A 199 18.17 -2.63 -4.32
C ASN A 199 19.30 -3.65 -4.13
N ARG A 200 20.49 -3.18 -3.68
CA ARG A 200 21.61 -4.06 -3.34
C ARG A 200 21.24 -5.03 -2.22
N MET A 201 20.62 -4.55 -1.14
CA MET A 201 20.18 -5.39 -0.02
C MET A 201 19.15 -6.44 -0.45
N ARG A 202 18.15 -6.08 -1.27
CA ARG A 202 17.18 -7.05 -1.82
C ARG A 202 17.85 -8.11 -2.69
N ALA A 203 18.83 -7.71 -3.50
CA ALA A 203 19.59 -8.64 -4.33
C ALA A 203 20.47 -9.58 -3.49
N GLU A 204 21.09 -9.07 -2.43
CA GLU A 204 21.88 -9.86 -1.48
C GLU A 204 21.01 -10.86 -0.73
N TYR A 205 19.82 -10.44 -0.27
CA TYR A 205 18.83 -11.32 0.32
C TYR A 205 18.42 -12.46 -0.63
N GLU A 206 18.14 -12.14 -1.90
CA GLU A 206 17.83 -13.14 -2.91
C GLU A 206 18.97 -14.15 -3.07
N LYS A 207 20.20 -13.67 -3.25
CA LYS A 207 21.38 -14.52 -3.46
C LYS A 207 21.67 -15.44 -2.27
N LYS A 208 21.52 -14.93 -1.05
CA LYS A 208 21.80 -15.70 0.17
C LYS A 208 20.70 -16.70 0.49
N TYR A 209 19.43 -16.32 0.32
CA TYR A 209 18.34 -17.05 0.97
C TYR A 209 17.30 -17.65 0.01
N LEU A 210 17.25 -17.29 -1.27
CA LEU A 210 16.25 -17.87 -2.20
C LEU A 210 16.34 -19.40 -2.28
N ALA A 211 17.53 -19.98 -2.16
CA ALA A 211 17.70 -21.44 -2.13
C ALA A 211 16.96 -22.10 -0.95
N ASN A 212 16.76 -21.37 0.16
CA ASN A 212 16.06 -21.87 1.36
C ASN A 212 14.55 -21.92 1.18
N GLU A 213 14.00 -21.37 0.09
CA GLU A 213 12.57 -21.43 -0.22
C GLU A 213 12.02 -22.86 -0.25
N GLN A 214 12.83 -23.82 -0.68
CA GLN A 214 12.44 -25.23 -0.83
C GLN A 214 12.51 -26.02 0.49
N ILE A 215 13.08 -25.42 1.54
CA ILE A 215 13.16 -26.05 2.85
C ILE A 215 11.77 -26.02 3.48
N LYS A 216 11.20 -27.20 3.72
CA LYS A 216 9.92 -27.32 4.43
C LYS A 216 10.06 -26.80 5.85
N GLN A 217 9.15 -25.91 6.23
CA GLN A 217 9.07 -25.33 7.57
C GLN A 217 7.80 -25.82 8.26
N PRO A 218 7.75 -25.83 9.60
CA PRO A 218 6.57 -26.27 10.34
C PRO A 218 5.42 -25.28 10.18
N SER A 219 4.19 -25.78 10.20
CA SER A 219 3.00 -24.94 10.23
C SER A 219 2.72 -24.38 11.63
N LEU A 220 2.40 -23.09 11.70
CA LEU A 220 1.83 -22.48 12.90
C LEU A 220 0.45 -23.07 13.17
N THR A 221 0.10 -23.24 14.45
CA THR A 221 -1.23 -23.68 14.90
C THR A 221 -1.92 -22.63 15.75
N HIS A 222 -1.18 -21.89 16.57
CA HIS A 222 -1.70 -20.83 17.42
C HIS A 222 -0.76 -19.63 17.44
N ILE A 223 -1.36 -18.43 17.48
CA ILE A 223 -0.67 -17.16 17.62
C ILE A 223 -1.26 -16.41 18.80
N THR A 224 -0.44 -16.16 19.81
CA THR A 224 -0.78 -15.29 20.94
C THR A 224 0.07 -14.04 20.89
N LEU A 225 -0.53 -12.85 20.89
CA LEU A 225 0.19 -11.57 20.89
C LEU A 225 -0.34 -10.64 21.98
N ASP A 226 0.58 -9.97 22.65
CA ASP A 226 0.33 -8.76 23.43
C ASP A 226 1.00 -7.57 22.72
N VAL A 227 0.18 -6.65 22.22
CA VAL A 227 0.61 -5.52 21.40
C VAL A 227 0.33 -4.22 22.14
N SER A 228 1.39 -3.56 22.59
CA SER A 228 1.35 -2.23 23.17
C SER A 228 1.63 -1.16 22.11
N LEU A 229 0.58 -0.48 21.67
CA LEU A 229 0.64 0.68 20.78
C LEU A 229 0.75 1.99 21.58
N TYR A 230 1.70 2.84 21.19
CA TYR A 230 1.85 4.20 21.66
C TYR A 230 1.77 5.16 20.46
N PRO A 231 0.57 5.41 19.90
CA PRO A 231 0.37 6.26 18.72
C PRO A 231 1.02 7.63 18.83
N ALA A 232 0.89 8.31 19.98
CA ALA A 232 1.51 9.62 20.22
C ALA A 232 3.04 9.61 20.06
N LYS A 233 3.69 8.50 20.44
CA LYS A 233 5.14 8.28 20.34
C LYS A 233 5.55 7.55 19.06
N ARG A 234 4.59 7.11 18.23
CA ARG A 234 4.82 6.27 17.04
C ARG A 234 5.69 5.05 17.36
N GLN A 235 5.32 4.36 18.43
CA GLN A 235 6.00 3.16 18.93
C GLN A 235 5.02 2.01 19.12
N ALA A 236 5.44 0.80 18.77
CA ALA A 236 4.71 -0.44 19.01
C ALA A 236 5.68 -1.48 19.60
N ILE A 237 5.28 -2.11 20.69
CA ILE A 237 6.02 -3.20 21.33
C ILE A 237 5.11 -4.42 21.26
N THR A 238 5.60 -5.52 20.71
CA THR A 238 4.84 -6.77 20.63
C THR A 238 5.60 -7.87 21.33
N GLU A 239 4.93 -8.53 22.28
CA GLU A 239 5.37 -9.78 22.87
C GLU A 239 4.49 -10.89 22.30
N GLY A 240 5.10 -11.94 21.78
CA GLY A 240 4.37 -12.96 21.04
C GLY A 240 4.84 -14.37 21.32
N ARG A 241 3.90 -15.31 21.14
CA ARG A 241 4.11 -16.76 21.22
C ARG A 241 3.49 -17.40 20.00
N TYR A 242 4.31 -18.14 19.27
CA TYR A 242 3.91 -18.98 18.16
C TYR A 242 4.01 -20.43 18.56
N GLN A 243 2.89 -21.16 18.53
CA GLN A 243 2.89 -22.61 18.66
C GLN A 243 2.83 -23.22 17.27
N PHE A 244 3.64 -24.24 17.02
CA PHE A 244 3.73 -24.87 15.71
C PHE A 244 3.90 -26.38 15.83
N ILE A 245 3.57 -27.08 14.74
CA ILE A 245 3.69 -28.52 14.60
C ILE A 245 4.62 -28.86 13.43
N ASN A 246 5.47 -29.86 13.60
CA ASN A 246 6.26 -30.38 12.48
C ASN A 246 5.39 -31.28 11.59
N ASP A 247 4.69 -30.69 10.63
CA ASP A 247 3.91 -31.35 9.59
C ASP A 247 4.70 -31.58 8.28
N THR A 248 6.03 -31.42 8.31
CA THR A 248 6.87 -31.52 7.11
C THR A 248 7.04 -32.96 6.57
N GLY A 249 6.71 -33.96 7.40
CA GLY A 249 6.85 -35.39 7.11
C GLY A 249 8.24 -35.97 7.41
N ALA A 250 9.18 -35.17 7.91
CA ALA A 250 10.53 -35.59 8.28
C ALA A 250 11.01 -34.87 9.56
N PRO A 251 12.04 -35.39 10.27
CA PRO A 251 12.61 -34.67 11.40
C PRO A 251 13.12 -33.28 10.98
N LEU A 252 12.61 -32.22 11.64
CA LEU A 252 12.95 -30.83 11.35
C LEU A 252 14.23 -30.45 12.10
N GLN A 253 15.27 -30.11 11.36
CA GLN A 253 16.57 -29.75 11.94
C GLN A 253 16.69 -28.26 12.24
N GLU A 254 16.10 -27.41 11.40
CA GLU A 254 16.31 -25.97 11.40
C GLU A 254 14.98 -25.21 11.28
N LEU A 255 14.84 -24.14 12.06
CA LEU A 255 13.75 -23.16 11.95
C LEU A 255 14.31 -21.86 11.39
N HIS A 256 13.78 -21.44 10.25
CA HIS A 256 14.14 -20.19 9.61
C HIS A 256 13.17 -19.10 10.05
N VAL A 257 13.69 -17.98 10.54
CA VAL A 257 12.90 -16.88 11.09
C VAL A 257 13.37 -15.57 10.49
N ARG A 258 12.45 -14.75 9.98
CA ARG A 258 12.75 -13.46 9.36
C ARG A 258 11.83 -12.35 9.86
N LEU A 259 12.26 -11.11 9.71
CA LEU A 259 11.35 -9.95 9.73
C LEU A 259 11.08 -9.50 8.29
N SER A 260 9.94 -8.83 8.07
CA SER A 260 9.55 -8.37 6.73
C SER A 260 10.00 -6.94 6.41
N ASP A 261 10.41 -6.15 7.40
CA ASP A 261 10.94 -4.81 7.18
C ASP A 261 11.96 -4.39 8.26
N PHE A 262 12.86 -3.49 7.88
CA PHE A 262 13.97 -3.02 8.72
C PHE A 262 13.59 -2.04 9.83
N THR A 263 12.35 -1.58 9.87
CA THR A 263 11.88 -0.61 10.89
C THR A 263 11.57 -1.33 12.19
N THR A 264 11.08 -2.57 12.09
CA THR A 264 10.84 -3.43 13.24
C THR A 264 12.12 -4.17 13.62
N LYS A 265 12.40 -4.24 14.92
CA LYS A 265 13.58 -4.92 15.49
C LYS A 265 13.12 -6.10 16.33
N LEU A 266 13.82 -7.22 16.21
CA LEU A 266 13.62 -8.41 17.03
C LEU A 266 14.52 -8.33 18.28
N ILE A 267 13.93 -7.93 19.41
CA ILE A 267 14.60 -7.62 20.67
C ILE A 267 14.98 -8.88 21.44
N ALA A 268 14.06 -9.83 21.54
CA ALA A 268 14.29 -11.10 22.21
C ALA A 268 13.60 -12.24 21.46
N THR A 269 14.16 -13.43 21.58
CA THR A 269 13.58 -14.68 21.08
C THR A 269 13.99 -15.82 21.97
N ASP A 270 13.07 -16.73 22.25
CA ASP A 270 13.37 -18.01 22.87
C ASP A 270 12.68 -19.14 22.09
N LEU A 271 13.45 -20.19 21.81
CA LEU A 271 13.03 -21.38 21.10
C LEU A 271 13.60 -22.60 21.85
N PRO A 272 12.80 -23.19 22.75
CA PRO A 272 13.26 -24.31 23.57
C PRO A 272 13.81 -25.47 22.73
N GLY A 273 14.97 -25.99 23.14
CA GLY A 273 15.62 -27.12 22.45
C GLY A 273 16.34 -26.76 21.15
N ALA A 274 16.49 -25.47 20.83
CA ALA A 274 17.27 -25.01 19.70
C ALA A 274 18.31 -23.94 20.10
N THR A 275 19.34 -23.81 19.28
CA THR A 275 20.35 -22.76 19.41
C THR A 275 20.39 -21.91 18.15
N LEU A 276 20.65 -20.60 18.31
CA LEU A 276 20.82 -19.68 17.19
C LEU A 276 22.12 -20.02 16.43
N GLU A 277 21.98 -20.53 15.22
CA GLU A 277 23.11 -20.92 14.36
C GLU A 277 23.59 -19.74 13.51
N MET A 278 22.66 -18.95 12.99
CA MET A 278 22.97 -17.78 12.16
C MET A 278 22.06 -16.62 12.51
N ASN A 279 22.63 -15.41 12.54
CA ASN A 279 21.92 -14.15 12.74
C ASN A 279 22.46 -13.09 11.78
N ASP A 280 21.83 -12.96 10.62
CA ASP A 280 22.10 -11.86 9.69
C ASP A 280 21.25 -10.66 10.10
N THR A 281 21.87 -9.73 10.83
CA THR A 281 21.20 -8.53 11.34
C THR A 281 20.89 -7.51 10.25
N ASP A 282 21.67 -7.49 9.17
CA ASP A 282 21.54 -6.53 8.08
C ASP A 282 20.35 -6.89 7.18
N LEU A 283 20.07 -8.18 7.02
CA LEU A 283 18.96 -8.72 6.24
C LEU A 283 17.81 -9.26 7.10
N GLN A 284 17.93 -9.14 8.42
CA GLN A 284 16.96 -9.60 9.43
C GLN A 284 16.50 -11.05 9.26
N TYR A 285 17.48 -11.95 9.07
CA TYR A 285 17.26 -13.37 8.88
C TYR A 285 18.02 -14.19 9.92
N ARG A 286 17.33 -15.13 10.56
CA ARG A 286 17.88 -16.02 11.58
C ARG A 286 17.63 -17.48 11.23
N ILE A 287 18.59 -18.34 11.54
CA ILE A 287 18.43 -19.79 11.51
C ILE A 287 18.69 -20.32 12.91
N TYR A 288 17.73 -21.07 13.43
CA TYR A 288 17.85 -21.79 14.69
C TYR A 288 17.98 -23.28 14.38
N ARG A 289 18.95 -23.96 14.96
CA ARG A 289 19.16 -25.40 14.82
C ARG A 289 18.68 -26.10 16.09
N PHE A 290 17.80 -27.08 15.96
CA PHE A 290 17.37 -27.91 17.08
C PHE A 290 18.50 -28.85 17.52
N THR A 291 18.77 -28.91 18.82
CA THR A 291 19.79 -29.82 19.39
C THR A 291 19.42 -31.28 19.15
N THR A 292 18.13 -31.60 19.26
CA THR A 292 17.55 -32.86 18.78
C THR A 292 16.52 -32.49 17.72
N PRO A 293 16.65 -32.97 16.46
CA PRO A 293 15.70 -32.65 15.41
C PRO A 293 14.26 -32.91 15.87
N LEU A 294 13.39 -31.92 15.65
CA LEU A 294 12.00 -32.00 16.08
C LEU A 294 11.30 -33.10 15.27
N ALA A 295 10.82 -34.16 15.94
CA ALA A 295 10.22 -35.31 15.26
C ALA A 295 8.96 -34.92 14.46
N PRO A 296 8.61 -35.67 13.39
CA PRO A 296 7.33 -35.47 12.71
C PRO A 296 6.15 -35.50 13.70
N ASN A 297 5.21 -34.57 13.51
CA ASN A 297 4.03 -34.32 14.35
C ASN A 297 4.33 -33.84 15.78
N ALA A 298 5.60 -33.64 16.16
CA ALA A 298 5.95 -33.02 17.42
C ALA A 298 5.67 -31.51 17.37
N THR A 299 5.26 -30.95 18.50
CA THR A 299 4.97 -29.52 18.67
C THR A 299 6.13 -28.82 19.36
N SER A 300 6.32 -27.54 19.05
CA SER A 300 7.23 -26.65 19.78
C SER A 300 6.67 -25.23 19.76
N GLU A 301 7.37 -24.31 20.41
CA GLU A 301 6.99 -22.91 20.46
C GLU A 301 8.16 -21.95 20.26
N LEU A 302 7.87 -20.82 19.62
CA LEU A 302 8.77 -19.68 19.51
C LEU A 302 8.15 -18.51 20.27
N THR A 303 8.83 -18.00 21.28
CA THR A 303 8.47 -16.73 21.91
C THR A 303 9.37 -15.62 21.39
N PHE A 304 8.84 -14.41 21.30
CA PHE A 304 9.59 -13.26 20.80
C PHE A 304 9.11 -11.94 21.41
N LYS A 305 10.00 -10.96 21.34
CA LYS A 305 9.69 -9.55 21.57
C LYS A 305 10.19 -8.73 20.39
N THR A 306 9.31 -7.95 19.79
CA THR A 306 9.66 -6.98 18.75
C THR A 306 9.38 -5.56 19.20
N GLU A 307 10.11 -4.61 18.62
CA GLU A 307 9.87 -3.20 18.78
C GLU A 307 9.91 -2.52 17.41
N ARG A 308 8.87 -1.76 17.09
CA ARG A 308 8.83 -0.83 15.98
C ARG A 308 8.75 0.57 16.55
N HIS A 309 9.68 1.44 16.20
CA HIS A 309 9.69 2.79 16.72
C HIS A 309 10.22 3.74 15.65
N ASN A 310 9.42 4.73 15.31
CA ASN A 310 9.79 5.76 14.37
C ASN A 310 10.15 7.06 15.11
N GLN A 311 11.44 7.38 15.18
CA GLN A 311 11.97 8.51 15.95
C GLN A 311 12.61 9.58 15.07
N GLY A 312 12.44 10.84 15.48
CA GLY A 312 13.10 11.98 14.83
C GLY A 312 12.57 12.25 13.42
N LEU A 313 13.47 12.66 12.53
CA LEU A 313 13.15 13.03 11.15
C LEU A 313 13.99 12.21 10.15
N PRO A 314 13.48 11.06 9.66
CA PRO A 314 14.21 10.22 8.73
C PRO A 314 14.34 10.89 7.36
N ALA A 315 15.47 10.69 6.68
CA ALA A 315 15.66 11.14 5.30
C ALA A 315 14.95 10.23 4.29
N ASN A 316 14.86 8.93 4.58
CA ASN A 316 14.11 7.96 3.78
C ASN A 316 12.70 7.83 4.35
N GLY A 317 11.69 8.28 3.60
CA GLY A 317 10.25 8.03 3.81
C GLY A 317 9.79 7.72 5.24
N ASP A 318 9.06 8.65 5.85
CA ASP A 318 8.52 8.49 7.19
C ASP A 318 7.46 7.36 7.29
N ASP A 319 7.35 6.69 8.46
CA ASP A 319 6.50 5.50 8.64
C ASP A 319 5.00 5.81 8.57
N THR A 320 4.35 5.44 7.47
CA THR A 320 2.93 5.69 7.23
C THR A 320 1.98 4.72 7.92
N ARG A 321 2.50 3.67 8.59
CA ARG A 321 1.69 2.60 9.20
C ARG A 321 1.45 2.80 10.70
N LEU A 322 2.45 3.32 11.41
CA LEU A 322 2.37 3.61 12.84
C LEU A 322 2.28 5.13 13.05
N VAL A 323 1.04 5.62 13.08
CA VAL A 323 0.73 7.04 13.10
C VAL A 323 -0.17 7.40 14.27
N ARG A 324 -0.30 8.71 14.53
CA ARG A 324 -0.99 9.20 15.73
C ARG A 324 -2.48 8.88 15.73
N ASN A 325 -3.15 8.97 14.58
CA ASN A 325 -4.54 8.55 14.43
C ASN A 325 -4.67 7.71 13.15
N GLY A 326 -5.15 6.47 13.25
CA GLY A 326 -5.21 5.55 12.11
C GLY A 326 -3.98 4.64 11.96
N THR A 327 -3.44 4.12 13.07
CA THR A 327 -2.42 3.07 13.02
C THR A 327 -2.99 1.84 12.32
N PHE A 328 -2.24 1.32 11.34
CA PHE A 328 -2.56 0.10 10.59
C PHE A 328 -1.29 -0.74 10.40
N LEU A 329 -1.19 -1.85 11.14
CA LEU A 329 -0.05 -2.75 11.12
C LEU A 329 -0.51 -4.17 10.77
N SER A 330 0.03 -4.77 9.72
CA SER A 330 -0.14 -6.21 9.53
C SER A 330 0.82 -6.98 10.45
N ASN A 331 0.57 -8.27 10.64
CA ASN A 331 1.46 -9.16 11.38
C ASN A 331 2.91 -9.11 10.87
N PHE A 332 3.13 -8.78 9.59
CA PHE A 332 4.47 -8.59 9.01
C PHE A 332 5.27 -7.41 9.60
N GLN A 333 4.60 -6.41 10.17
CA GLN A 333 5.27 -5.24 10.78
C GLN A 333 5.51 -5.42 12.28
N ILE A 334 4.89 -6.40 12.92
CA ILE A 334 4.92 -6.54 14.38
C ILE A 334 5.46 -7.89 14.85
N ALA A 335 5.56 -8.88 13.96
CA ALA A 335 5.94 -10.22 14.36
C ALA A 335 6.85 -10.89 13.32
N PRO A 336 7.76 -11.78 13.76
CA PRO A 336 8.59 -12.55 12.85
C PRO A 336 7.74 -13.49 11.99
N GLN A 337 8.30 -13.89 10.85
CA GLN A 337 7.71 -14.84 9.91
C GLN A 337 8.60 -16.09 9.85
N ILE A 338 7.97 -17.25 9.74
CA ILE A 338 8.67 -18.53 9.59
C ILE A 338 8.95 -18.80 8.11
N GLY A 339 10.16 -19.24 7.81
CA GLY A 339 10.60 -19.60 6.46
C GLY A 339 11.08 -18.43 5.61
N MET A 340 11.55 -18.79 4.41
CA MET A 340 11.91 -17.82 3.39
C MET A 340 10.66 -17.40 2.59
N SER A 341 10.60 -16.13 2.19
CA SER A 341 9.59 -15.64 1.25
C SER A 341 10.22 -14.87 0.09
N ARG A 342 9.60 -14.98 -1.09
CA ARG A 342 9.89 -14.17 -2.27
C ARG A 342 9.34 -12.73 -2.15
N ASP A 343 8.61 -12.43 -1.09
CA ASP A 343 8.08 -11.08 -0.84
C ASP A 343 9.23 -10.07 -0.75
N SER A 344 9.08 -8.93 -1.41
CA SER A 344 10.08 -7.85 -1.47
C SER A 344 11.38 -8.14 -2.24
N LEU A 345 11.46 -9.24 -2.98
CA LEU A 345 12.52 -9.45 -3.96
C LEU A 345 12.41 -8.42 -5.10
N LEU A 346 13.53 -8.23 -5.82
CA LEU A 346 13.56 -7.34 -6.98
C LEU A 346 12.66 -7.89 -8.09
N SER A 347 11.79 -7.06 -8.65
CA SER A 347 10.91 -7.43 -9.76
C SER A 347 11.32 -6.84 -11.10
N ASP A 348 11.96 -5.66 -11.12
CA ASP A 348 12.35 -5.01 -12.38
C ASP A 348 13.49 -5.76 -13.08
N PRO A 349 13.32 -6.24 -14.33
CA PRO A 349 14.33 -7.03 -15.04
C PRO A 349 15.65 -6.30 -15.28
N VAL A 350 15.63 -4.97 -15.45
CA VAL A 350 16.84 -4.16 -15.66
C VAL A 350 17.65 -4.10 -14.35
N ILE A 351 16.96 -3.83 -13.23
CA ILE A 351 17.60 -3.78 -11.91
C ILE A 351 18.13 -5.17 -11.53
N ARG A 352 17.35 -6.24 -11.75
CA ARG A 352 17.80 -7.63 -11.51
C ARG A 352 19.10 -7.96 -12.25
N ARG A 353 19.18 -7.61 -13.54
CA ARG A 353 20.41 -7.79 -14.34
C ARG A 353 21.58 -6.94 -13.84
N LYS A 354 21.36 -5.69 -13.43
CA LYS A 354 22.39 -4.82 -12.81
C LYS A 354 23.04 -5.50 -11.60
N HIS A 355 22.28 -6.29 -10.85
CA HIS A 355 22.76 -7.05 -9.69
C HIS A 355 23.15 -8.50 -9.98
N GLY A 356 23.19 -8.94 -11.24
CA GLY A 356 23.59 -10.30 -11.62
C GLY A 356 22.58 -11.39 -11.25
N LEU A 357 21.30 -11.04 -11.13
CA LEU A 357 20.20 -11.96 -10.90
C LEU A 357 19.58 -12.39 -12.24
N PRO A 358 18.89 -13.55 -12.30
CA PRO A 358 18.04 -13.92 -13.44
C PRO A 358 17.05 -12.79 -13.75
N SER A 359 16.79 -12.52 -15.03
CA SER A 359 15.96 -11.38 -15.44
C SER A 359 14.53 -11.44 -14.91
N GLU A 360 14.02 -12.63 -14.61
CA GLU A 360 12.66 -12.89 -14.15
C GLU A 360 12.67 -13.96 -13.07
N LEU A 361 11.72 -13.86 -12.13
CA LEU A 361 11.44 -14.89 -11.14
C LEU A 361 9.94 -15.20 -11.21
N ARG A 362 9.55 -16.05 -12.16
CA ARG A 362 8.15 -16.41 -12.38
C ARG A 362 7.61 -17.37 -11.32
N ALA A 363 6.29 -17.47 -11.24
CA ALA A 363 5.63 -18.46 -10.42
C ALA A 363 5.97 -19.89 -10.87
N ALA A 364 5.74 -20.88 -10.00
CA ALA A 364 5.82 -22.28 -10.41
C ALA A 364 4.79 -22.56 -11.53
N LYS A 365 5.17 -23.38 -12.52
CA LYS A 365 4.29 -23.74 -13.64
C LYS A 365 3.10 -24.57 -13.16
N LEU A 366 1.99 -24.52 -13.89
CA LEU A 366 0.75 -25.24 -13.55
C LEU A 366 0.94 -26.77 -13.46
N GLU A 367 1.92 -27.30 -14.17
CA GLU A 367 2.31 -28.72 -14.21
C GLU A 367 3.17 -29.15 -13.02
N ASP A 368 3.79 -28.21 -12.30
CA ASP A 368 4.63 -28.51 -11.13
C ASP A 368 3.77 -28.79 -9.90
N LEU A 369 3.40 -30.06 -9.72
CA LEU A 369 2.57 -30.50 -8.61
C LEU A 369 3.23 -30.31 -7.24
N SER A 370 4.55 -30.17 -7.17
CA SER A 370 5.24 -29.93 -5.89
C SER A 370 4.85 -28.57 -5.29
N ALA A 371 4.50 -27.59 -6.12
CA ALA A 371 4.07 -26.27 -5.69
C ALA A 371 2.69 -26.28 -4.98
N THR A 372 1.90 -27.36 -5.11
CA THR A 372 0.63 -27.52 -4.38
C THR A 372 0.81 -27.70 -2.88
N ALA A 373 2.03 -27.99 -2.42
CA ALA A 373 2.35 -28.07 -1.00
C ALA A 373 2.35 -26.69 -0.30
N ARG A 374 2.31 -25.58 -1.07
CA ARG A 374 2.37 -24.21 -0.55
C ARG A 374 1.21 -23.39 -1.07
N ASN A 375 0.70 -22.47 -0.24
CA ASN A 375 -0.34 -21.54 -0.68
C ASN A 375 0.23 -20.20 -1.15
N GLY A 376 -0.53 -19.51 -1.98
CA GLY A 376 -0.19 -18.22 -2.58
C GLY A 376 -0.18 -17.02 -1.63
N ILE A 377 -0.54 -17.18 -0.36
CA ILE A 377 -0.58 -16.10 0.65
C ILE A 377 0.67 -16.24 1.54
N GLY A 378 1.85 -16.08 0.94
CA GLY A 378 3.13 -16.18 1.65
C GLY A 378 3.37 -17.54 2.33
N ASN A 379 2.69 -18.60 1.89
CA ASN A 379 2.63 -19.90 2.55
C ASN A 379 2.16 -19.83 4.02
N ALA A 380 1.27 -18.90 4.35
CA ALA A 380 0.75 -18.71 5.70
C ALA A 380 -0.09 -19.90 6.18
N SER A 381 0.07 -20.31 7.44
CA SER A 381 -0.67 -21.41 8.06
C SER A 381 -2.08 -20.98 8.49
N TRP A 382 -2.98 -21.96 8.68
CA TRP A 382 -4.22 -21.77 9.42
C TRP A 382 -3.94 -21.78 10.93
N VAL A 383 -4.39 -20.76 11.66
CA VAL A 383 -4.09 -20.56 13.07
C VAL A 383 -5.31 -20.14 13.87
N TYR A 384 -5.36 -20.51 15.15
CA TYR A 384 -6.18 -19.80 16.13
C TYR A 384 -5.40 -18.59 16.68
N SER A 385 -6.07 -17.45 16.81
CA SER A 385 -5.45 -16.22 17.31
C SER A 385 -6.03 -15.77 18.64
N ASP A 386 -5.16 -15.33 19.54
CA ASP A 386 -5.49 -14.69 20.81
C ASP A 386 -4.64 -13.43 20.96
N ILE A 387 -5.23 -12.27 20.67
CA ILE A 387 -4.50 -11.02 20.50
C ILE A 387 -5.05 -9.99 21.47
N THR A 388 -4.19 -9.50 22.36
CA THR A 388 -4.46 -8.36 23.24
C THR A 388 -3.78 -7.13 22.67
N VAL A 389 -4.52 -6.03 22.56
CA VAL A 389 -4.02 -4.75 22.06
C VAL A 389 -4.29 -3.67 23.09
N THR A 390 -3.25 -2.94 23.46
CA THR A 390 -3.33 -1.78 24.36
C THR A 390 -2.93 -0.52 23.61
N THR A 391 -3.73 0.55 23.71
CA THR A 391 -3.55 1.83 23.00
C THR A 391 -3.96 3.03 23.87
N ASP A 392 -3.92 4.23 23.31
CA ASP A 392 -4.35 5.48 23.96
C ASP A 392 -5.88 5.46 24.22
N THR A 393 -6.35 6.11 25.29
CA THR A 393 -7.75 5.98 25.77
C THR A 393 -8.82 6.47 24.79
N ASP A 394 -8.47 7.42 23.94
CA ASP A 394 -9.34 8.02 22.93
C ASP A 394 -9.40 7.19 21.64
N GLN A 395 -8.63 6.10 21.56
CA GLN A 395 -8.64 5.20 20.41
C GLN A 395 -9.37 3.89 20.68
N VAL A 396 -9.88 3.30 19.60
CA VAL A 396 -10.48 1.97 19.59
C VAL A 396 -9.50 1.03 18.90
N PRO A 397 -8.84 0.11 19.63
CA PRO A 397 -8.02 -0.91 19.01
C PRO A 397 -8.91 -2.00 18.40
N VAL A 398 -8.50 -2.56 17.26
CA VAL A 398 -9.15 -3.71 16.63
C VAL A 398 -8.09 -4.73 16.19
N ALA A 399 -8.35 -6.00 16.49
CA ALA A 399 -7.53 -7.13 16.06
C ALA A 399 -8.43 -8.29 15.57
N PRO A 400 -7.86 -9.36 14.99
CA PRO A 400 -8.59 -10.52 14.49
C PRO A 400 -9.33 -11.26 15.60
N GLY A 401 -10.52 -11.75 15.27
CA GLY A 401 -11.37 -12.51 16.18
C GLY A 401 -12.40 -11.64 16.91
N ARG A 402 -13.22 -12.29 17.73
CA ARG A 402 -14.28 -11.64 18.51
C ARG A 402 -13.68 -10.91 19.70
N GLU A 403 -14.13 -9.68 19.95
CA GLU A 403 -13.79 -8.98 21.18
C GLU A 403 -14.41 -9.72 22.38
N VAL A 404 -13.57 -10.21 23.29
CA VAL A 404 -14.00 -10.94 24.49
C VAL A 404 -13.83 -10.12 25.77
N MET A 405 -13.04 -9.05 25.72
CA MET A 405 -12.76 -8.17 26.84
C MET A 405 -12.34 -6.80 26.31
N THR A 406 -12.84 -5.75 26.93
CA THR A 406 -12.26 -4.41 26.86
C THR A 406 -12.31 -3.75 28.23
N ASN A 407 -11.22 -3.08 28.60
CA ASN A 407 -11.13 -2.27 29.81
C ASN A 407 -10.26 -1.03 29.55
N THR A 408 -10.35 -0.06 30.46
CA THR A 408 -9.50 1.12 30.46
C THR A 408 -8.89 1.27 31.84
N GLU A 409 -7.56 1.16 31.90
CA GLU A 409 -6.81 1.20 33.15
C GLU A 409 -5.55 2.03 32.94
N ASN A 410 -5.13 2.78 33.96
CA ASN A 410 -3.90 3.59 33.93
C ASN A 410 -3.78 4.54 32.72
N GLY A 411 -4.91 5.07 32.23
CA GLY A 411 -4.92 5.97 31.07
C GLY A 411 -4.56 5.29 29.76
N ARG A 412 -4.82 3.98 29.63
CA ARG A 412 -4.73 3.23 28.36
C ARG A 412 -5.93 2.32 28.20
N ARG A 413 -6.37 2.13 26.95
CA ARG A 413 -7.45 1.20 26.62
C ARG A 413 -6.84 -0.13 26.17
N THR A 414 -7.31 -1.22 26.75
CA THR A 414 -6.92 -2.58 26.37
C THR A 414 -8.15 -3.34 25.86
N ALA A 415 -7.97 -4.12 24.80
CA ALA A 415 -8.98 -5.03 24.30
C ALA A 415 -8.34 -6.35 23.88
N ARG A 416 -9.03 -7.47 24.10
CA ARG A 416 -8.59 -8.82 23.74
C ARG A 416 -9.55 -9.44 22.74
N PHE A 417 -8.98 -9.99 21.68
CA PHE A 417 -9.68 -10.59 20.56
C PHE A 417 -9.28 -12.05 20.40
N VAL A 418 -10.27 -12.93 20.31
CA VAL A 418 -10.05 -14.38 20.19
C VAL A 418 -10.78 -14.90 18.96
N SER A 419 -10.08 -15.61 18.07
CA SER A 419 -10.72 -16.19 16.90
C SER A 419 -11.58 -17.41 17.29
N SER A 420 -12.82 -17.44 16.82
CA SER A 420 -13.75 -18.56 17.00
C SER A 420 -13.52 -19.69 16.00
N ALA A 421 -12.83 -19.40 14.90
CA ALA A 421 -12.44 -20.33 13.85
C ALA A 421 -10.97 -20.10 13.46
N PRO A 422 -10.31 -21.07 12.79
CA PRO A 422 -8.99 -20.85 12.22
C PRO A 422 -9.00 -19.71 11.20
N ILE A 423 -7.98 -18.85 11.25
CA ILE A 423 -7.74 -17.79 10.28
C ILE A 423 -6.42 -18.07 9.56
N VAL A 424 -6.24 -17.57 8.34
CA VAL A 424 -4.91 -17.55 7.72
C VAL A 424 -4.00 -16.64 8.56
N ALA A 425 -2.74 -17.02 8.78
CA ALA A 425 -1.71 -16.24 9.48
C ALA A 425 -1.24 -15.00 8.68
N PHE A 426 -2.21 -14.26 8.19
CA PHE A 426 -2.15 -13.01 7.46
C PHE A 426 -3.28 -12.16 8.02
N PHE A 427 -2.92 -11.20 8.87
CA PHE A 427 -3.88 -10.41 9.63
C PHE A 427 -3.33 -9.02 9.98
N SER A 428 -4.19 -8.15 10.49
CA SER A 428 -3.80 -6.80 10.90
C SER A 428 -4.37 -6.39 12.24
N ILE A 429 -3.73 -5.38 12.83
CA ILE A 429 -4.15 -4.67 14.03
C ILE A 429 -4.27 -3.19 13.67
N GLN A 430 -5.34 -2.56 14.12
CA GLN A 430 -5.65 -1.16 13.87
C GLN A 430 -5.97 -0.41 15.16
N SER A 431 -5.73 0.89 15.17
CA SER A 431 -6.09 1.77 16.27
C SER A 431 -6.28 3.20 15.76
N ALA A 432 -7.46 3.76 15.98
CA ALA A 432 -7.80 5.14 15.65
C ALA A 432 -8.92 5.66 16.55
N ASN A 433 -9.17 6.96 16.49
CA ASN A 433 -10.38 7.57 17.02
C ASN A 433 -11.53 7.30 16.03
N TYR A 434 -12.28 6.23 16.25
CA TYR A 434 -13.36 5.80 15.35
C TYR A 434 -14.73 6.22 15.87
N ALA A 435 -15.56 6.74 14.97
CA ALA A 435 -17.00 6.57 15.04
C ALA A 435 -17.36 5.17 14.51
N ILE A 436 -18.30 4.49 15.16
CA ILE A 436 -18.68 3.12 14.82
C ILE A 436 -20.17 3.09 14.51
N LYS A 437 -20.53 2.62 13.31
CA LYS A 437 -21.91 2.27 12.96
C LYS A 437 -22.02 0.75 12.80
N THR A 438 -23.04 0.17 13.42
CA THR A 438 -23.25 -1.28 13.47
C THR A 438 -24.67 -1.65 13.09
N GLU A 439 -24.82 -2.73 12.34
CA GLU A 439 -26.10 -3.36 11.98
C GLU A 439 -26.00 -4.88 12.09
N GLU A 440 -27.11 -5.56 12.40
CA GLU A 440 -27.18 -7.02 12.44
C GLU A 440 -27.81 -7.52 11.13
N ALA A 441 -27.19 -8.51 10.49
CA ALA A 441 -27.70 -9.15 9.27
C ALA A 441 -27.46 -10.66 9.31
N ASP A 442 -28.54 -11.45 9.31
CA ASP A 442 -28.50 -12.92 9.28
C ASP A 442 -27.57 -13.57 10.33
N GLY A 443 -27.52 -12.99 11.54
CA GLY A 443 -26.68 -13.47 12.64
C GLY A 443 -25.21 -13.03 12.57
N VAL A 444 -24.89 -12.10 11.66
CA VAL A 444 -23.57 -11.47 11.53
C VAL A 444 -23.68 -9.99 11.90
N GLN A 445 -22.83 -9.55 12.82
CA GLN A 445 -22.69 -8.15 13.16
C GLN A 445 -21.81 -7.43 12.12
N LEU A 446 -22.40 -6.49 11.37
CA LEU A 446 -21.72 -5.66 10.39
C LEU A 446 -21.35 -4.33 11.03
N SER A 447 -20.07 -3.96 11.00
CA SER A 447 -19.60 -2.70 11.60
C SER A 447 -18.69 -1.93 10.66
N VAL A 448 -18.88 -0.62 10.58
CA VAL A 448 -17.97 0.30 9.89
C VAL A 448 -17.37 1.25 10.91
N TYR A 449 -16.03 1.25 10.99
CA TYR A 449 -15.22 2.10 11.83
C TYR A 449 -14.64 3.21 10.96
N SER A 450 -15.05 4.46 11.16
CA SER A 450 -14.65 5.61 10.35
C SER A 450 -14.12 6.75 11.20
N ASP A 451 -13.36 7.67 10.61
CA ASP A 451 -13.16 8.97 11.23
C ASP A 451 -14.54 9.63 11.48
N PRO A 452 -14.75 10.30 12.63
CA PRO A 452 -16.03 10.96 12.93
C PRO A 452 -16.48 11.98 11.88
N LYS A 453 -15.56 12.52 11.08
CA LYS A 453 -15.89 13.45 9.98
C LYS A 453 -16.35 12.73 8.71
N HIS A 454 -16.05 11.43 8.57
CA HIS A 454 -16.17 10.69 7.32
C HIS A 454 -17.43 9.83 7.22
N VAL A 455 -18.59 10.50 7.27
CA VAL A 455 -19.89 9.81 7.32
C VAL A 455 -20.45 9.42 5.95
N TRP A 456 -19.91 9.94 4.85
CA TRP A 456 -20.58 9.95 3.53
C TRP A 456 -20.89 8.58 2.94
N ASN A 457 -20.00 7.61 3.12
CA ASN A 457 -20.11 6.28 2.49
C ASN A 457 -20.38 5.14 3.49
N VAL A 458 -20.55 5.44 4.78
CA VAL A 458 -20.73 4.44 5.84
C VAL A 458 -21.96 3.55 5.58
N ASP A 459 -23.11 4.15 5.27
CA ASP A 459 -24.36 3.42 5.01
C ASP A 459 -24.28 2.58 3.75
N ARG A 460 -23.59 3.11 2.74
CA ARG A 460 -23.35 2.41 1.47
C ARG A 460 -22.48 1.18 1.68
N MET A 461 -21.42 1.30 2.50
CA MET A 461 -20.57 0.16 2.86
C MET A 461 -21.35 -0.90 3.65
N LEU A 462 -22.19 -0.51 4.60
CA LEU A 462 -23.04 -1.46 5.34
C LEU A 462 -24.01 -2.21 4.43
N GLU A 463 -24.69 -1.51 3.53
CA GLU A 463 -25.61 -2.13 2.57
C GLU A 463 -24.88 -3.07 1.59
N ALA A 464 -23.69 -2.67 1.15
CA ALA A 464 -22.83 -3.52 0.32
C ALA A 464 -22.39 -4.78 1.07
N MET A 465 -21.98 -4.67 2.34
CA MET A 465 -21.63 -5.82 3.18
C MET A 465 -22.81 -6.78 3.36
N LYS A 466 -23.98 -6.22 3.69
CA LYS A 466 -25.22 -6.98 3.90
C LYS A 466 -25.64 -7.74 2.65
N THR A 467 -25.72 -7.05 1.51
CA THR A 467 -26.07 -7.68 0.23
C THR A 467 -25.05 -8.73 -0.19
N SER A 468 -23.76 -8.44 0.00
CA SER A 468 -22.68 -9.38 -0.30
C SER A 468 -22.81 -10.67 0.50
N LEU A 469 -22.95 -10.56 1.83
CA LEU A 469 -23.08 -11.74 2.67
C LEU A 469 -24.36 -12.52 2.41
N ALA A 470 -25.48 -11.84 2.14
CA ALA A 470 -26.73 -12.52 1.77
C ALA A 470 -26.57 -13.32 0.47
N TYR A 471 -25.95 -12.72 -0.56
CA TYR A 471 -25.69 -13.39 -1.83
C TYR A 471 -24.68 -14.54 -1.69
N PHE A 472 -23.55 -14.33 -1.01
CA PHE A 472 -22.51 -15.35 -0.86
C PHE A 472 -22.97 -16.50 0.03
N GLN A 473 -23.68 -16.25 1.12
CA GLN A 473 -24.18 -17.33 1.98
C GLN A 473 -25.18 -18.23 1.24
N LYS A 474 -26.07 -17.62 0.45
CA LYS A 474 -27.04 -18.34 -0.38
C LYS A 474 -26.35 -19.20 -1.45
N ASN A 475 -25.33 -18.67 -2.11
CA ASN A 475 -24.77 -19.27 -3.32
C ASN A 475 -23.49 -20.10 -3.11
N PHE A 476 -22.70 -19.81 -2.07
CA PHE A 476 -21.36 -20.37 -1.84
C PHE A 476 -21.24 -21.16 -0.53
N GLY A 477 -22.26 -21.10 0.34
CA GLY A 477 -22.28 -21.77 1.64
C GLY A 477 -21.97 -20.83 2.81
N PRO A 478 -21.80 -21.34 4.03
CA PRO A 478 -21.81 -20.52 5.24
C PRO A 478 -20.63 -19.55 5.35
N TYR A 479 -20.90 -18.39 5.97
CA TYR A 479 -19.88 -17.49 6.47
C TYR A 479 -19.36 -17.96 7.84
N GLN A 480 -18.05 -17.83 8.07
CA GLN A 480 -17.37 -18.49 9.18
C GLN A 480 -17.27 -17.66 10.47
N PHE A 481 -17.68 -16.39 10.43
CA PHE A 481 -17.61 -15.48 11.57
C PHE A 481 -19.00 -14.92 11.91
N ASP A 482 -19.17 -14.51 13.17
CA ASP A 482 -20.34 -13.79 13.68
C ASP A 482 -20.21 -12.27 13.52
N HIS A 483 -19.15 -11.81 12.85
CA HIS A 483 -18.87 -10.40 12.61
C HIS A 483 -18.20 -10.19 11.25
N ALA A 484 -18.44 -9.02 10.66
CA ALA A 484 -17.67 -8.48 9.55
C ALA A 484 -17.44 -6.99 9.80
N ARG A 485 -16.23 -6.50 9.58
CA ARG A 485 -15.86 -5.11 9.93
C ARG A 485 -15.12 -4.45 8.78
N ILE A 486 -15.47 -3.19 8.48
CA ILE A 486 -14.66 -2.31 7.64
C ILE A 486 -14.02 -1.25 8.54
N LEU A 487 -12.74 -0.99 8.35
CA LEU A 487 -11.99 -0.04 9.18
C LEU A 487 -11.23 0.96 8.36
N GLU A 488 -11.47 2.23 8.64
CA GLU A 488 -10.75 3.29 7.96
C GLU A 488 -9.28 3.35 8.39
N PHE A 489 -8.40 3.52 7.41
CA PHE A 489 -7.02 3.94 7.65
C PHE A 489 -6.62 5.15 6.79
N PRO A 490 -5.61 5.93 7.22
CA PRO A 490 -5.23 7.18 6.57
C PRO A 490 -4.89 7.03 5.09
N GLY A 491 -5.19 8.08 4.32
CA GLY A 491 -4.97 8.20 2.88
C GLY A 491 -3.51 8.17 2.38
N TYR A 492 -2.58 7.62 3.14
CA TYR A 492 -1.19 7.43 2.72
C TYR A 492 -1.01 6.27 1.75
N ALA A 493 -2.01 5.39 1.64
CA ALA A 493 -2.12 4.37 0.61
C ALA A 493 -3.55 4.30 0.08
N SER A 494 -3.75 3.77 -1.12
CA SER A 494 -5.03 3.79 -1.84
C SER A 494 -5.50 2.36 -2.16
N PHE A 495 -5.84 1.58 -1.13
CA PHE A 495 -6.33 0.21 -1.27
C PHE A 495 -7.34 -0.14 -0.17
N ALA A 496 -8.02 -1.26 -0.35
CA ALA A 496 -8.68 -2.03 0.70
C ALA A 496 -8.05 -3.43 0.72
N GLN A 497 -8.09 -4.11 1.86
CA GLN A 497 -7.48 -5.42 2.01
C GLN A 497 -8.35 -6.30 2.88
N SER A 498 -8.81 -7.42 2.34
CA SER A 498 -9.55 -8.40 3.11
C SER A 498 -8.64 -9.23 4.01
N PHE A 499 -8.82 -9.08 5.33
CA PHE A 499 -8.36 -10.02 6.35
C PHE A 499 -9.57 -10.78 6.93
N ALA A 500 -9.35 -11.86 7.67
CA ALA A 500 -10.42 -12.66 8.28
C ALA A 500 -11.36 -11.78 9.14
N GLY A 501 -12.62 -11.64 8.69
CA GLY A 501 -13.66 -10.85 9.37
C GLY A 501 -13.44 -9.33 9.43
N THR A 502 -12.34 -8.82 8.86
CA THR A 502 -11.83 -7.46 9.10
C THR A 502 -11.21 -6.89 7.83
N ILE A 503 -11.73 -5.76 7.34
CA ILE A 503 -11.36 -5.15 6.06
C ILE A 503 -10.88 -3.70 6.30
N PRO A 504 -9.58 -3.48 6.53
CA PRO A 504 -8.97 -2.16 6.39
C PRO A 504 -9.26 -1.57 5.01
N TYR A 505 -9.69 -0.32 5.00
CA TYR A 505 -10.12 0.40 3.80
C TYR A 505 -9.60 1.83 3.88
N SER A 506 -8.83 2.25 2.86
CA SER A 506 -8.26 3.59 2.81
C SER A 506 -9.33 4.68 2.75
N GLU A 507 -9.12 5.72 3.55
CA GLU A 507 -9.79 7.02 3.48
C GLU A 507 -10.08 7.45 2.02
N ARG A 508 -9.04 7.46 1.18
CA ARG A 508 -9.07 8.07 -0.18
C ARG A 508 -9.90 7.32 -1.21
N ILE A 509 -10.04 6.00 -1.06
CA ILE A 509 -10.73 5.16 -2.05
C ILE A 509 -12.11 4.69 -1.56
N GLY A 510 -12.49 5.02 -0.32
CA GLY A 510 -13.73 4.54 0.28
C GLY A 510 -14.50 5.65 0.94
N PHE A 511 -13.96 6.19 2.02
CA PHE A 511 -14.70 7.06 2.93
C PHE A 511 -14.96 8.45 2.35
N ILE A 512 -13.95 9.10 1.75
CA ILE A 512 -14.09 10.42 1.10
C ILE A 512 -14.37 10.34 -0.41
N ALA A 513 -14.72 9.14 -0.90
CA ALA A 513 -15.06 8.90 -2.29
C ALA A 513 -16.34 9.65 -2.71
N ASN A 514 -16.32 10.30 -3.88
CA ASN A 514 -17.54 10.88 -4.45
C ASN A 514 -18.21 9.86 -5.39
N THR A 515 -19.36 9.36 -4.94
CA THR A 515 -20.20 8.37 -5.63
C THR A 515 -21.63 8.87 -5.84
N SER A 516 -21.82 10.20 -5.92
CA SER A 516 -23.14 10.84 -6.05
C SER A 516 -23.71 10.84 -7.47
N ASP A 517 -22.86 10.58 -8.47
CA ASP A 517 -23.22 10.57 -9.88
C ASP A 517 -23.74 9.17 -10.27
N PRO A 518 -25.06 8.99 -10.49
CA PRO A 518 -25.65 7.68 -10.73
C PRO A 518 -25.23 7.05 -12.06
N ASP A 519 -24.71 7.86 -12.99
CA ASP A 519 -24.25 7.36 -14.28
C ASP A 519 -22.83 6.77 -14.23
N LYS A 520 -22.10 7.00 -13.14
CA LYS A 520 -20.77 6.44 -12.90
C LYS A 520 -20.84 5.12 -12.15
N ILE A 521 -19.77 4.35 -12.30
CA ILE A 521 -19.55 3.13 -11.54
C ILE A 521 -19.42 3.49 -10.05
N ASP A 522 -20.26 2.89 -9.23
CA ASP A 522 -20.10 2.95 -7.78
C ASP A 522 -18.98 2.00 -7.34
N TYR A 523 -17.77 2.53 -7.35
CA TYR A 523 -16.58 1.78 -6.97
C TYR A 523 -16.51 1.47 -5.46
N VAL A 524 -17.22 2.22 -4.60
CA VAL A 524 -17.21 1.95 -3.14
C VAL A 524 -17.98 0.67 -2.85
N THR A 525 -19.19 0.55 -3.41
CA THR A 525 -19.99 -0.68 -3.29
C THR A 525 -19.27 -1.87 -3.92
N TYR A 526 -18.71 -1.67 -5.12
CA TYR A 526 -18.00 -2.72 -5.83
C TYR A 526 -16.74 -3.22 -5.07
N VAL A 527 -15.87 -2.32 -4.60
CA VAL A 527 -14.68 -2.72 -3.82
C VAL A 527 -15.11 -3.36 -2.51
N THR A 528 -16.13 -2.83 -1.82
CA THR A 528 -16.65 -3.46 -0.60
C THR A 528 -17.11 -4.89 -0.85
N ALA A 529 -17.88 -5.12 -1.93
CA ALA A 529 -18.33 -6.46 -2.31
C ALA A 529 -17.16 -7.39 -2.69
N HIS A 530 -16.13 -6.85 -3.36
CA HIS A 530 -14.90 -7.57 -3.69
C HIS A 530 -14.15 -8.03 -2.43
N GLU A 531 -13.97 -7.14 -1.45
CA GLU A 531 -13.28 -7.48 -0.20
C GLU A 531 -14.07 -8.48 0.66
N ILE A 532 -15.40 -8.40 0.67
CA ILE A 532 -16.24 -9.40 1.34
C ILE A 532 -16.18 -10.75 0.61
N ALA A 533 -16.06 -10.77 -0.72
CA ALA A 533 -15.92 -12.00 -1.49
C ALA A 533 -14.64 -12.78 -1.14
N HIS A 534 -13.56 -12.07 -0.81
CA HIS A 534 -12.32 -12.69 -0.34
C HIS A 534 -12.48 -13.49 0.97
N GLN A 535 -13.55 -13.28 1.73
CA GLN A 535 -13.86 -14.13 2.87
C GLN A 535 -14.09 -15.60 2.48
N TYR A 536 -14.48 -15.85 1.22
CA TYR A 536 -14.59 -17.19 0.62
C TYR A 536 -13.35 -17.52 -0.23
N TRP A 537 -12.93 -16.56 -1.07
CA TRP A 537 -11.78 -16.70 -1.98
C TRP A 537 -10.52 -16.12 -1.33
N GLY A 538 -9.78 -16.95 -0.60
CA GLY A 538 -8.55 -16.59 0.12
C GLY A 538 -8.62 -16.75 1.64
N HIS A 539 -9.81 -16.72 2.24
CA HIS A 539 -10.02 -17.00 3.67
C HIS A 539 -10.88 -18.24 3.96
N GLN A 540 -11.28 -18.97 2.93
CA GLN A 540 -11.82 -20.33 3.04
C GLN A 540 -11.14 -21.28 2.06
N LEU A 541 -11.04 -20.89 0.78
CA LEU A 541 -10.25 -21.60 -0.22
C LEU A 541 -8.96 -20.83 -0.48
N ASN A 542 -7.83 -21.49 -0.22
CA ASN A 542 -6.50 -20.98 -0.57
C ASN A 542 -6.01 -21.68 -1.83
N ALA A 543 -5.47 -20.89 -2.75
CA ALA A 543 -4.87 -21.40 -3.98
C ALA A 543 -3.38 -21.68 -3.80
N ALA A 544 -2.87 -22.65 -4.57
CA ALA A 544 -1.47 -23.04 -4.56
C ALA A 544 -0.55 -21.91 -5.04
N ALA A 545 0.69 -21.87 -4.53
CA ALA A 545 1.71 -20.88 -4.89
C ALA A 545 2.31 -21.10 -6.29
N MET A 546 1.46 -21.03 -7.32
CA MET A 546 1.81 -21.34 -8.71
C MET A 546 1.00 -20.47 -9.69
N GLN A 547 1.26 -20.63 -10.99
CA GLN A 547 0.44 -20.05 -12.05
C GLN A 547 -1.05 -20.34 -11.84
N GLY A 548 -1.91 -19.36 -12.13
CA GLY A 548 -3.36 -19.48 -11.96
C GLY A 548 -3.87 -19.20 -10.55
N ASN A 549 -2.99 -18.97 -9.57
CA ASN A 549 -3.38 -18.61 -8.20
C ASN A 549 -4.37 -17.44 -8.17
N THR A 550 -4.01 -16.32 -8.81
CA THR A 550 -4.82 -15.10 -8.76
C THR A 550 -6.13 -15.21 -9.54
N MET A 551 -6.31 -16.20 -10.41
CA MET A 551 -7.62 -16.51 -10.99
C MET A 551 -8.59 -17.02 -9.92
N LEU A 552 -8.16 -17.95 -9.08
CA LEU A 552 -8.99 -18.51 -8.00
C LEU A 552 -9.32 -17.49 -6.91
N ILE A 553 -8.44 -16.50 -6.70
CA ILE A 553 -8.58 -15.51 -5.64
C ILE A 553 -9.21 -14.22 -6.18
N GLU A 554 -8.51 -13.52 -7.08
CA GLU A 554 -8.93 -12.20 -7.55
C GLU A 554 -10.06 -12.27 -8.57
N SER A 555 -9.96 -13.14 -9.59
CA SER A 555 -11.04 -13.23 -10.59
C SER A 555 -12.34 -13.74 -9.97
N MET A 556 -12.27 -14.64 -8.98
CA MET A 556 -13.48 -15.09 -8.28
C MET A 556 -14.09 -14.01 -7.38
N ALA A 557 -13.27 -13.17 -6.73
CA ALA A 557 -13.76 -12.00 -6.02
C ALA A 557 -14.39 -10.96 -6.98
N GLN A 558 -13.81 -10.79 -8.18
CA GLN A 558 -14.41 -9.98 -9.25
C GLN A 558 -15.78 -10.50 -9.68
N TYR A 559 -15.87 -11.79 -10.01
CA TYR A 559 -17.15 -12.42 -10.35
C TYR A 559 -18.20 -12.19 -9.26
N SER A 560 -17.83 -12.45 -8.00
CA SER A 560 -18.70 -12.34 -6.85
C SER A 560 -19.20 -10.90 -6.64
N SER A 561 -18.33 -9.90 -6.74
CA SER A 561 -18.70 -8.49 -6.63
C SER A 561 -19.61 -8.03 -7.79
N LEU A 562 -19.40 -8.54 -9.01
CA LEU A 562 -20.29 -8.25 -10.14
C LEU A 562 -21.71 -8.75 -9.91
N MET A 563 -21.88 -9.91 -9.28
CA MET A 563 -23.23 -10.45 -8.99
C MET A 563 -23.94 -9.60 -7.93
N VAL A 564 -23.22 -9.10 -6.92
CA VAL A 564 -23.75 -8.15 -5.94
C VAL A 564 -24.12 -6.83 -6.61
N MET A 565 -23.24 -6.29 -7.46
CA MET A 565 -23.51 -5.08 -8.23
C MET A 565 -24.72 -5.24 -9.15
N LYS A 566 -24.91 -6.42 -9.77
CA LYS A 566 -26.08 -6.75 -10.59
C LYS A 566 -27.36 -6.72 -9.76
N GLN A 567 -27.32 -7.22 -8.53
CA GLN A 567 -28.47 -7.23 -7.63
C GLN A 567 -28.85 -5.82 -7.16
N ILE A 568 -27.88 -4.95 -6.87
CA ILE A 568 -28.13 -3.59 -6.37
C ILE A 568 -28.53 -2.64 -7.50
N TYR A 569 -27.85 -2.70 -8.64
CA TYR A 569 -27.93 -1.67 -9.69
C TYR A 569 -28.50 -2.15 -11.02
N GLY A 570 -28.69 -3.46 -11.20
CA GLY A 570 -29.23 -4.04 -12.43
C GLY A 570 -28.22 -4.16 -13.58
N GLU A 571 -28.68 -4.75 -14.68
CA GLU A 571 -27.81 -5.16 -15.79
C GLU A 571 -27.19 -4.00 -16.57
N ASP A 572 -27.89 -2.86 -16.67
CA ASP A 572 -27.39 -1.72 -17.44
C ASP A 572 -26.10 -1.14 -16.85
N GLN A 573 -26.01 -1.06 -15.52
CA GLN A 573 -24.79 -0.59 -14.86
C GLN A 573 -23.65 -1.61 -15.02
N ILE A 574 -23.98 -2.90 -14.95
CA ILE A 574 -23.01 -3.97 -15.19
C ILE A 574 -22.45 -3.91 -16.61
N ARG A 575 -23.28 -3.64 -17.63
CA ARG A 575 -22.80 -3.47 -19.00
C ARG A 575 -21.78 -2.33 -19.12
N ARG A 576 -22.00 -1.20 -18.42
CA ARG A 576 -21.04 -0.08 -18.37
C ARG A 576 -19.75 -0.48 -17.68
N PHE A 577 -19.85 -1.21 -16.56
CA PHE A 577 -18.71 -1.73 -15.83
C PHE A 577 -17.87 -2.68 -16.69
N LEU A 578 -18.49 -3.70 -17.30
CA LEU A 578 -17.80 -4.67 -18.15
C LEU A 578 -17.12 -4.01 -19.36
N LYS A 579 -17.75 -2.98 -19.94
CA LYS A 579 -17.12 -2.18 -20.99
C LYS A 579 -15.85 -1.47 -20.48
N TYR A 580 -15.92 -0.84 -19.31
CA TYR A 580 -14.79 -0.18 -18.68
C TYR A 580 -13.64 -1.17 -18.39
N GLU A 581 -13.97 -2.36 -17.86
CA GLU A 581 -12.99 -3.43 -17.62
C GLU A 581 -12.35 -3.92 -18.92
N LEU A 582 -13.15 -4.14 -19.97
CA LEU A 582 -12.65 -4.58 -21.28
C LEU A 582 -11.72 -3.55 -21.92
N ASP A 583 -12.12 -2.28 -21.94
CA ASP A 583 -11.30 -1.19 -22.49
C ASP A 583 -9.97 -1.07 -21.72
N ASN A 584 -10.00 -1.23 -20.39
CA ASN A 584 -8.81 -1.26 -19.56
C ASN A 584 -7.91 -2.46 -19.82
N TYR A 585 -8.48 -3.68 -19.92
CA TYR A 585 -7.74 -4.88 -20.30
C TYR A 585 -7.00 -4.65 -21.61
N LEU A 586 -7.72 -4.27 -22.68
CA LEU A 586 -7.14 -4.07 -24.01
C LEU A 586 -6.04 -3.01 -24.03
N ARG A 587 -6.21 -1.91 -23.29
CA ARG A 587 -5.21 -0.85 -23.15
C ARG A 587 -3.97 -1.33 -22.38
N SER A 588 -4.15 -2.02 -21.25
CA SER A 588 -3.06 -2.42 -20.37
C SER A 588 -2.19 -3.54 -20.94
N ARG A 589 -2.73 -4.40 -21.81
CA ARG A 589 -1.96 -5.42 -22.53
C ARG A 589 -0.76 -4.86 -23.30
N GLY A 590 -0.91 -3.67 -23.88
CA GLY A 590 0.17 -2.99 -24.60
C GLY A 590 1.35 -2.56 -23.71
N SER A 591 1.21 -2.65 -22.38
CA SER A 591 2.25 -2.34 -21.40
C SER A 591 2.87 -3.58 -20.74
N GLU A 592 2.49 -4.79 -21.15
CA GLU A 592 3.12 -6.02 -20.67
C GLU A 592 4.60 -6.09 -21.09
N ARG A 593 5.48 -6.31 -20.12
CA ARG A 593 6.94 -6.25 -20.28
C ARG A 593 7.57 -7.62 -20.46
N ILE A 594 6.89 -8.68 -20.04
CA ILE A 594 7.39 -10.05 -20.02
C ILE A 594 6.60 -10.87 -21.04
N GLU A 595 5.40 -11.32 -20.67
CA GLU A 595 4.59 -12.23 -21.46
C GLU A 595 3.16 -12.21 -20.92
N GLU A 596 2.18 -12.10 -21.81
CA GLU A 596 0.78 -12.29 -21.45
C GLU A 596 0.48 -13.78 -21.29
N LEU A 597 -0.12 -14.17 -20.16
CA LEU A 597 -0.54 -15.55 -19.89
C LEU A 597 -2.06 -15.72 -20.09
N PRO A 598 -2.55 -16.92 -20.43
CA PRO A 598 -3.97 -17.22 -20.35
C PRO A 598 -4.48 -17.12 -18.90
N LEU A 599 -5.81 -17.02 -18.73
CA LEU A 599 -6.39 -16.70 -17.42
C LEU A 599 -6.16 -17.83 -16.41
N ASP A 600 -6.15 -19.09 -16.85
CA ASP A 600 -5.86 -20.25 -16.00
C ASP A 600 -4.40 -20.32 -15.52
N ARG A 601 -3.48 -19.62 -16.20
CA ARG A 601 -2.05 -19.55 -15.87
C ARG A 601 -1.62 -18.20 -15.33
N VAL A 602 -2.56 -17.27 -15.16
CA VAL A 602 -2.26 -15.91 -14.74
C VAL A 602 -1.41 -15.88 -13.48
N GLU A 603 -0.32 -15.11 -13.52
CA GLU A 603 0.54 -14.86 -12.37
C GLU A 603 0.05 -13.60 -11.65
N ASN A 604 0.89 -12.58 -11.49
CA ASN A 604 0.50 -11.32 -10.84
C ASN A 604 0.16 -10.21 -11.85
N GLN A 605 -0.46 -10.58 -12.99
CA GLN A 605 -0.83 -9.64 -14.05
C GLN A 605 -2.22 -9.06 -13.78
N ALA A 606 -2.26 -7.91 -13.09
CA ALA A 606 -3.50 -7.26 -12.64
C ALA A 606 -4.53 -7.02 -13.75
N TYR A 607 -4.07 -6.68 -14.96
CA TYR A 607 -4.97 -6.48 -16.10
C TYR A 607 -5.65 -7.79 -16.55
N ILE A 608 -5.11 -8.95 -16.20
CA ILE A 608 -5.68 -10.26 -16.50
C ILE A 608 -6.61 -10.69 -15.36
N HIS A 609 -6.12 -10.87 -14.14
CA HIS A 609 -6.94 -11.45 -13.08
C HIS A 609 -8.06 -10.53 -12.57
N TYR A 610 -7.89 -9.20 -12.66
CA TYR A 610 -9.00 -8.27 -12.38
C TYR A 610 -9.85 -8.01 -13.61
N ARG A 611 -9.25 -7.43 -14.67
CA ARG A 611 -10.01 -6.88 -15.80
C ARG A 611 -10.55 -7.97 -16.73
N LYS A 612 -9.67 -8.81 -17.30
CA LYS A 612 -10.11 -9.95 -18.13
C LYS A 612 -10.98 -10.91 -17.33
N GLY A 613 -10.58 -11.21 -16.09
CA GLY A 613 -11.30 -12.09 -15.17
C GLY A 613 -12.76 -11.69 -14.97
N ALA A 614 -13.02 -10.40 -14.69
CA ALA A 614 -14.37 -9.85 -14.58
C ALA A 614 -15.21 -10.11 -15.84
N VAL A 615 -14.68 -9.76 -17.01
CA VAL A 615 -15.39 -9.91 -18.31
C VAL A 615 -15.66 -11.37 -18.65
N VAL A 616 -14.64 -12.22 -18.50
CA VAL A 616 -14.70 -13.65 -18.83
C VAL A 616 -15.69 -14.39 -17.93
N LEU A 617 -15.59 -14.21 -16.62
CA LEU A 617 -16.44 -14.95 -15.68
C LEU A 617 -17.89 -14.49 -15.75
N TYR A 618 -18.13 -13.19 -16.04
CA TYR A 618 -19.48 -12.70 -16.30
C TYR A 618 -20.07 -13.30 -17.58
N LEU A 619 -19.29 -13.42 -18.65
CA LEU A 619 -19.75 -14.07 -19.88
C LEU A 619 -20.03 -15.57 -19.68
N LEU A 620 -19.18 -16.25 -18.91
CA LEU A 620 -19.37 -17.66 -18.61
C LEU A 620 -20.65 -17.91 -17.79
N GLN A 621 -20.95 -17.08 -16.78
CA GLN A 621 -22.22 -17.21 -16.05
C GLN A 621 -23.43 -16.95 -16.96
N ASP A 622 -23.34 -15.95 -17.84
CA ASP A 622 -24.45 -15.58 -18.73
C ASP A 622 -24.76 -16.73 -19.70
N ARG A 623 -23.70 -17.35 -20.25
CA ARG A 623 -23.84 -18.43 -21.23
C ARG A 623 -24.25 -19.77 -20.59
N LEU A 624 -23.65 -20.12 -19.45
CA LEU A 624 -23.80 -21.44 -18.82
C LEU A 624 -24.92 -21.49 -17.76
N GLY A 625 -25.35 -20.33 -17.28
CA GLY A 625 -26.40 -20.12 -16.27
C GLY A 625 -25.82 -19.83 -14.88
N GLU A 626 -26.22 -18.69 -14.29
CA GLU A 626 -25.76 -18.21 -12.97
C GLU A 626 -25.91 -19.27 -11.87
N ASP A 627 -27.10 -19.87 -11.71
CA ASP A 627 -27.35 -20.89 -10.67
C ASP A 627 -26.45 -22.11 -10.81
N ARG A 628 -26.19 -22.56 -12.05
CA ARG A 628 -25.33 -23.72 -12.34
C ARG A 628 -23.87 -23.41 -12.03
N VAL A 629 -23.43 -22.19 -12.38
CA VAL A 629 -22.08 -21.71 -12.05
C VAL A 629 -21.93 -21.59 -10.53
N ASN A 630 -22.85 -20.94 -9.84
CA ASN A 630 -22.83 -20.80 -8.38
C ASN A 630 -22.81 -22.17 -7.67
N GLN A 631 -23.61 -23.14 -8.11
CA GLN A 631 -23.60 -24.49 -7.54
C GLN A 631 -22.25 -25.22 -7.74
N MET A 632 -21.62 -25.05 -8.90
CA MET A 632 -20.28 -25.57 -9.17
C MET A 632 -19.25 -24.92 -8.24
N LEU A 633 -19.33 -23.60 -8.05
CA LEU A 633 -18.45 -22.84 -7.16
C LEU A 633 -18.63 -23.22 -5.69
N ALA A 634 -19.87 -23.45 -5.23
CA ALA A 634 -20.15 -23.98 -3.89
C ALA A 634 -19.48 -25.35 -3.70
N SER A 635 -19.60 -26.24 -4.69
CA SER A 635 -18.98 -27.56 -4.65
C SER A 635 -17.45 -27.47 -4.62
N LEU A 636 -16.87 -26.51 -5.34
CA LEU A 636 -15.43 -26.23 -5.31
C LEU A 636 -14.98 -25.73 -3.93
N LEU A 637 -15.73 -24.80 -3.32
CA LEU A 637 -15.47 -24.35 -1.95
C LEU A 637 -15.55 -25.51 -0.98
N ASP A 638 -16.61 -26.31 -0.97
CA ASP A 638 -16.74 -27.45 -0.06
C ASP A 638 -15.60 -28.46 -0.17
N LYS A 639 -15.02 -28.60 -1.38
CA LYS A 639 -13.83 -29.43 -1.59
C LYS A 639 -12.57 -28.88 -0.92
N TYR A 640 -12.38 -27.57 -0.82
CA TYR A 640 -11.13 -26.94 -0.36
C TYR A 640 -11.24 -26.07 0.90
N ARG A 641 -12.46 -25.85 1.41
CA ARG A 641 -12.76 -24.99 2.57
C ARG A 641 -11.92 -25.40 3.78
N PHE A 642 -11.10 -24.47 4.27
CA PHE A 642 -10.20 -24.63 5.41
C PHE A 642 -9.19 -25.79 5.31
N LYS A 643 -8.91 -26.28 4.09
CA LYS A 643 -7.94 -27.34 3.91
C LYS A 643 -6.52 -26.78 3.79
N GLY A 644 -5.57 -27.53 4.35
CA GLY A 644 -4.15 -27.35 4.09
C GLY A 644 -3.73 -27.96 2.75
N ALA A 645 -2.43 -28.17 2.57
CA ALA A 645 -1.89 -28.81 1.39
C ALA A 645 -2.51 -30.22 1.15
N PRO A 646 -2.75 -30.62 -0.13
CA PRO A 646 -2.50 -29.86 -1.35
C PRO A 646 -3.55 -28.77 -1.60
N TYR A 647 -3.09 -27.55 -1.91
CA TYR A 647 -3.94 -26.40 -2.17
C TYR A 647 -4.58 -26.41 -3.57
N ALA A 648 -5.64 -25.64 -3.74
CA ALA A 648 -6.41 -25.59 -4.99
C ALA A 648 -5.57 -25.07 -6.17
N ARG A 649 -5.78 -25.65 -7.36
CA ARG A 649 -5.19 -25.20 -8.62
C ARG A 649 -6.28 -24.63 -9.52
N SER A 650 -5.92 -23.67 -10.38
CA SER A 650 -6.84 -23.08 -11.37
C SER A 650 -7.50 -24.13 -12.28
N THR A 651 -6.83 -25.26 -12.55
CA THR A 651 -7.40 -26.37 -13.32
C THR A 651 -8.72 -26.88 -12.74
N ALA A 652 -8.90 -26.86 -11.41
CA ALA A 652 -10.14 -27.30 -10.78
C ALA A 652 -11.33 -26.39 -11.16
N LEU A 653 -11.07 -25.10 -11.37
CA LEU A 653 -12.08 -24.15 -11.83
C LEU A 653 -12.36 -24.30 -13.34
N VAL A 654 -11.31 -24.52 -14.15
CA VAL A 654 -11.46 -24.81 -15.59
C VAL A 654 -12.28 -26.08 -15.82
N GLU A 655 -11.92 -27.18 -15.16
CA GLU A 655 -12.67 -28.45 -15.19
C GLU A 655 -14.12 -28.27 -14.72
N GLY A 656 -14.32 -27.45 -13.69
CA GLY A 656 -15.64 -27.05 -13.19
C GLY A 656 -16.49 -26.41 -14.28
N PHE A 657 -15.97 -25.40 -14.99
CA PHE A 657 -16.69 -24.76 -16.10
C PHE A 657 -16.94 -25.70 -17.28
N LEU A 658 -15.95 -26.51 -17.66
CA LEU A 658 -16.10 -27.50 -18.74
C LEU A 658 -17.23 -28.50 -18.44
N SER A 659 -17.38 -28.91 -17.17
CA SER A 659 -18.45 -29.82 -16.75
C SER A 659 -19.87 -29.25 -16.92
N LEU A 660 -20.00 -27.92 -17.03
CA LEU A 660 -21.30 -27.25 -17.20
C LEU A 660 -21.71 -27.10 -18.67
N THR A 661 -20.81 -27.39 -19.61
CA THR A 661 -21.04 -27.20 -21.04
C THR A 661 -22.10 -28.17 -21.57
N ARG A 662 -22.97 -27.69 -22.47
CA ARG A 662 -24.08 -28.50 -23.03
C ARG A 662 -23.80 -29.01 -24.44
N ASN A 663 -22.81 -28.43 -25.11
CA ASN A 663 -22.43 -28.70 -26.50
C ASN A 663 -20.97 -28.31 -26.74
N SER A 664 -20.46 -28.64 -27.92
CA SER A 664 -19.09 -28.32 -28.35
C SER A 664 -18.80 -26.82 -28.34
N ASP A 665 -19.75 -25.98 -28.73
CA ASP A 665 -19.54 -24.53 -28.82
C ASP A 665 -19.32 -23.89 -27.45
N GLU A 666 -20.07 -24.32 -26.43
CA GLU A 666 -19.86 -23.90 -25.05
C GLU A 666 -18.54 -24.43 -24.49
N HIS A 667 -18.16 -25.65 -24.86
CA HIS A 667 -16.88 -26.24 -24.48
C HIS A 667 -15.70 -25.45 -25.06
N ASP A 668 -15.76 -25.13 -26.35
CA ASP A 668 -14.72 -24.33 -27.02
C ASP A 668 -14.68 -22.90 -26.48
N LEU A 669 -15.83 -22.31 -26.15
CA LEU A 669 -15.88 -20.99 -25.50
C LEU A 669 -15.17 -20.99 -24.15
N VAL A 670 -15.37 -22.01 -23.31
CA VAL A 670 -14.68 -22.12 -22.01
C VAL A 670 -13.16 -22.16 -22.21
N LEU A 671 -12.68 -22.96 -23.16
CA LEU A 671 -11.24 -23.03 -23.46
C LEU A 671 -10.70 -21.71 -24.02
N ASP A 672 -11.42 -21.06 -24.93
CA ASP A 672 -11.01 -19.78 -25.51
C ASP A 672 -10.88 -18.67 -24.47
N LEU A 673 -11.74 -18.67 -23.46
CA LEU A 673 -11.74 -17.64 -22.43
C LEU A 673 -10.74 -17.90 -21.31
N LEU A 674 -10.56 -19.16 -20.89
CA LEU A 674 -9.77 -19.54 -19.73
C LEU A 674 -8.35 -19.99 -20.09
N ASP A 675 -8.21 -20.94 -21.01
CA ASP A 675 -6.97 -21.65 -21.34
C ASP A 675 -6.20 -21.00 -22.50
N ARG A 676 -6.87 -20.17 -23.32
CA ARG A 676 -6.28 -19.50 -24.47
C ARG A 676 -6.27 -17.98 -24.33
N ILE A 677 -5.45 -17.34 -25.17
CA ILE A 677 -5.43 -15.89 -25.36
C ILE A 677 -6.22 -15.57 -26.63
N THR A 678 -7.53 -15.50 -26.50
CA THR A 678 -8.44 -15.21 -27.62
C THR A 678 -8.87 -13.74 -27.64
N ILE A 679 -8.86 -13.12 -28.82
CA ILE A 679 -9.36 -11.76 -29.07
C ILE A 679 -10.41 -11.82 -30.17
N TYR A 680 -11.58 -11.24 -29.90
CA TYR A 680 -12.67 -11.17 -30.87
C TYR A 680 -12.66 -9.81 -31.59
N ASP A 681 -12.42 -9.82 -32.91
CA ASP A 681 -12.60 -8.66 -33.81
C ASP A 681 -13.91 -8.83 -34.58
N LEU A 682 -14.99 -8.31 -34.01
CA LEU A 682 -16.33 -8.42 -34.57
C LEU A 682 -16.60 -7.24 -35.53
N LYS A 683 -16.82 -7.56 -36.81
CA LYS A 683 -17.12 -6.57 -37.86
C LYS A 683 -18.49 -6.81 -38.47
N LEU A 684 -19.32 -5.77 -38.48
CA LEU A 684 -20.56 -5.74 -39.24
C LEU A 684 -20.22 -5.49 -40.72
N LYS A 685 -20.36 -6.52 -41.55
CA LYS A 685 -20.17 -6.41 -43.02
C LYS A 685 -21.35 -5.76 -43.73
N THR A 686 -22.53 -5.81 -43.13
CA THR A 686 -23.76 -5.21 -43.65
C THR A 686 -24.59 -4.77 -42.46
N PRO A 687 -25.04 -3.50 -42.37
CA PRO A 687 -25.91 -3.07 -41.28
C PRO A 687 -27.26 -3.80 -41.41
N PRO A 688 -27.84 -4.31 -40.31
CA PRO A 688 -29.16 -4.92 -40.38
C PRO A 688 -30.20 -3.87 -40.76
N CYS A 689 -30.78 -3.99 -41.95
CA CYS A 689 -32.01 -3.31 -42.36
C CYS A 689 -33.21 -3.97 -41.66
N ALA A 690 -33.29 -3.88 -40.34
CA ALA A 690 -34.50 -4.21 -39.61
C ALA A 690 -34.66 -3.19 -38.47
N PRO A 691 -35.78 -2.46 -38.39
CA PRO A 691 -36.04 -1.62 -37.23
C PRO A 691 -36.06 -2.50 -35.99
N TYR A 692 -35.26 -2.15 -34.99
CA TYR A 692 -35.37 -2.67 -33.63
C TYR A 692 -36.85 -2.61 -33.21
N PRO A 693 -37.51 -3.71 -32.79
CA PRO A 693 -38.82 -3.59 -32.20
C PRO A 693 -38.63 -2.76 -30.92
N MET A 694 -39.18 -1.54 -30.93
CA MET A 694 -39.36 -0.76 -29.71
C MET A 694 -40.19 -1.63 -28.76
N ILE A 695 -39.53 -2.21 -27.77
CA ILE A 695 -40.21 -2.73 -26.58
C ILE A 695 -40.74 -1.48 -25.87
N HIS A 696 -41.96 -1.08 -26.23
CA HIS A 696 -42.77 -0.24 -25.37
C HIS A 696 -43.08 -1.05 -24.12
N SER A 697 -42.37 -0.78 -23.02
CA SER A 697 -42.89 -1.11 -21.70
C SER A 697 -44.17 -0.30 -21.51
N ARG A 698 -45.31 -0.99 -21.46
CA ARG A 698 -46.56 -0.44 -20.93
C ARG A 698 -46.75 -1.00 -19.52
N ARG A 699 -46.57 -0.08 -18.57
CA ARG A 699 -46.96 -0.06 -17.15
C ARG A 699 -46.25 -0.99 -16.20
#